data_AF-A0A661N067-F1
#
_entry.id   AF-A0A661N067-F1
#
_cell.length_a   1.000
_cell.length_b   1.000
_cell.length_c   1.000
_cell.angle_alpha   90.00
_cell.angle_beta   90.00
_cell.angle_gamma   90.00
#
_symmetry.space_group_name_H-M   'P 1'
#
loop_
_entity.id
_entity.type
_entity.pdbx_description
1 polymer ?
#
loop_
_entity_poly.entity_id
_entity_poly.type
_entity_poly.pdbx_seq_one_letter_code
_entity_poly.pdbx_strand_id
1 'polypeptide(L)'
;IEYQLLNLELRPFTPRDGIAVVTLIFSFFATGGGAEDSQVRLLHDLDEQHPDDAQAACQLWRDMRQANDPERPNTTEMPFETQSPPSIDETACPLDAGFGDEYPGAVFFDPDSFERLTLLDIEDCVAPDMAMPGDVECPNFGEDVVDDAVTLADATPVLKGTHLMSFARAVIPFGAGEVCSPDDHSAERWEADRERALATVKGVILALNGDAFPAVMSNAILAHGDETESGHPIAVFGPQTSYFSPQIMMEFSQQGGGIHTRGMAFAGMPYVIIGRGIDHAFSATSAGDDIIDIRVLRLCEEGGGAATRDSSSYLYEGVCTPMLQRIDEWTAETNLLTPGAPHQRVTRNILRAPDYGPVYATATVDGEPVALAIQRSSFFGEADSVKAFLAVGRNAVADPDTFFEVFNGITGTFNWLYVDSENIAYFNSSLLPIRADGIHPDLPQWGTGEFDWQQTATGTANPDFSFDNFLPLESHPREANPSSGYFVNWNNAQAPGFWANDGQSSYGQVYRSQMLQARLQAFRAQDGNPLHTRASMVEAMIDAGTTDLRGEAILPQVFALLGDVSDLGAFEQQVVQLMKDWVVHGPSGLGSMRRDRDGPGLDTESLVYEDHAAVAFMDAWWDHMVDTVLPQITAVKSGSGHNAPGGGGSAFNGGYYSYVRRVLDMALGQSGAPYLQLKCADSAVVADCRAALVVSLQRAITDLGTDMGAWDPTLEADDAINHTALGLADPPNIHWQNRPTWQQVVQPVENVLQ
;
A
#
# COMPACT_ATOMS: atom_id res chain seq x y z
N ILE A 1 24.09 11.93 -18.97
CA ILE A 1 24.83 10.67 -19.23
C ILE A 1 23.83 9.53 -19.33
N GLU A 2 23.11 9.20 -18.27
CA GLU A 2 22.09 8.15 -18.26
C GLU A 2 21.00 8.32 -19.34
N TYR A 3 20.35 9.49 -19.42
CA TYR A 3 19.37 9.77 -20.49
C TYR A 3 19.96 9.63 -21.89
N GLN A 4 21.22 10.03 -22.11
CA GLN A 4 21.89 9.89 -23.41
C GLN A 4 22.20 8.41 -23.72
N LEU A 5 22.58 7.62 -22.72
CA LEU A 5 22.80 6.18 -22.87
C LEU A 5 21.50 5.43 -23.16
N LEU A 6 20.39 5.83 -22.52
CA LEU A 6 19.05 5.29 -22.76
C LEU A 6 18.40 5.82 -24.04
N ASN A 7 19.09 6.66 -24.82
CA ASN A 7 18.55 7.34 -26.00
C ASN A 7 17.27 8.17 -25.71
N LEU A 8 17.17 8.71 -24.49
CA LEU A 8 16.09 9.57 -24.03
C LEU A 8 16.48 11.04 -24.21
N GLU A 9 15.70 11.76 -25.01
CA GLU A 9 15.82 13.22 -25.13
C GLU A 9 15.08 13.89 -23.95
N LEU A 10 15.82 14.68 -23.15
CA LEU A 10 15.21 15.48 -22.09
C LEU A 10 14.43 16.66 -22.69
N ARG A 11 13.10 16.55 -22.67
CA ARG A 11 12.20 17.64 -23.05
C ARG A 11 11.96 18.59 -21.86
N PRO A 12 11.67 19.88 -22.11
CA PRO A 12 11.28 20.80 -21.05
C PRO A 12 10.05 20.28 -20.30
N PHE A 13 10.11 20.29 -18.97
CA PHE A 13 8.97 19.95 -18.11
C PHE A 13 7.80 20.91 -18.37
N THR A 14 6.60 20.36 -18.49
CA THR A 14 5.37 21.08 -18.77
C THR A 14 4.39 20.96 -17.61
N PRO A 15 3.36 21.83 -17.52
CA PRO A 15 2.31 21.65 -16.51
C PRO A 15 1.60 20.29 -16.59
N ARG A 16 1.53 19.67 -17.78
CA ARG A 16 0.93 18.33 -17.95
C ARG A 16 1.72 17.26 -17.21
N ASP A 17 3.05 17.38 -17.18
CA ASP A 17 3.91 16.44 -16.48
C ASP A 17 3.68 16.53 -14.96
N GLY A 18 3.49 17.75 -14.44
CA GLY A 18 3.11 17.96 -13.04
C GLY A 18 1.76 17.32 -12.69
N ILE A 19 0.74 17.50 -13.54
CA ILE A 19 -0.56 16.84 -13.35
C ILE A 19 -0.42 15.32 -13.41
N ALA A 20 0.34 14.79 -14.38
CA ALA A 20 0.55 13.34 -14.51
C ALA A 20 1.22 12.74 -13.27
N VAL A 21 2.24 13.42 -12.71
CA VAL A 21 2.91 12.99 -11.46
C VAL A 21 1.93 12.99 -10.29
N VAL A 22 1.13 14.05 -10.12
CA VAL A 22 0.12 14.11 -9.04
C VAL A 22 -0.91 12.99 -9.20
N THR A 23 -1.43 12.77 -10.41
CA THR A 23 -2.39 11.69 -10.67
C THR A 23 -1.80 10.32 -10.35
N LEU A 24 -0.53 10.07 -10.70
CA LEU A 24 0.15 8.81 -10.41
C LEU A 24 0.33 8.58 -8.90
N ILE A 25 0.73 9.61 -8.15
CA ILE A 25 0.84 9.54 -6.68
C ILE A 25 -0.53 9.20 -6.09
N PHE A 26 -1.58 9.86 -6.58
CA PHE A 26 -2.93 9.67 -6.10
C PHE A 26 -3.48 8.28 -6.41
N SER A 27 -3.11 7.66 -7.53
CA SER A 27 -3.58 6.31 -7.87
C SER A 27 -2.96 5.22 -7.00
N PHE A 28 -1.79 5.47 -6.41
CA PHE A 28 -1.09 4.47 -5.57
C PHE A 28 -1.29 4.70 -4.08
N PHE A 29 -1.22 5.94 -3.61
CA PHE A 29 -1.13 6.23 -2.17
C PHE A 29 -2.37 6.88 -1.58
N ALA A 30 -3.30 7.34 -2.42
CA ALA A 30 -4.41 8.23 -2.04
C ALA A 30 -5.78 7.71 -2.51
N THR A 31 -5.97 6.40 -2.47
CA THR A 31 -7.23 5.71 -2.78
C THR A 31 -7.63 4.75 -1.65
N GLY A 32 -8.93 4.43 -1.61
CA GLY A 32 -9.55 3.41 -0.76
C GLY A 32 -11.00 3.21 -1.23
N GLY A 33 -11.53 1.99 -1.05
CA GLY A 33 -12.82 1.55 -1.60
C GLY A 33 -12.71 0.95 -3.01
N GLY A 34 -13.85 0.56 -3.58
CA GLY A 34 -13.95 0.05 -4.95
C GLY A 34 -13.83 -1.47 -5.08
N ALA A 35 -13.89 -2.21 -3.98
CA ALA A 35 -13.84 -3.67 -3.94
C ALA A 35 -15.23 -4.32 -3.81
N GLU A 36 -16.33 -3.57 -3.95
CA GLU A 36 -17.68 -4.07 -3.76
C GLU A 36 -18.04 -5.20 -4.76
N ASP A 37 -17.50 -5.19 -5.99
CA ASP A 37 -17.67 -6.32 -6.91
C ASP A 37 -16.99 -7.60 -6.41
N SER A 38 -15.86 -7.45 -5.69
CA SER A 38 -15.16 -8.57 -5.09
C SER A 38 -15.92 -9.10 -3.88
N GLN A 39 -16.61 -8.22 -3.14
CA GLN A 39 -17.49 -8.61 -2.04
C GLN A 39 -18.70 -9.42 -2.53
N VAL A 40 -19.32 -9.03 -3.65
CA VAL A 40 -20.40 -9.80 -4.29
C VAL A 40 -19.92 -11.19 -4.71
N ARG A 41 -18.76 -11.27 -5.38
CA ARG A 41 -18.18 -12.56 -5.79
C ARG A 41 -17.83 -13.46 -4.61
N LEU A 42 -17.23 -12.91 -3.55
CA LEU A 42 -16.96 -13.65 -2.32
C LEU A 42 -18.26 -14.20 -1.70
N LEU A 43 -19.33 -13.42 -1.71
CA LEU A 43 -20.61 -13.87 -1.15
C LEU A 43 -21.23 -15.00 -2.00
N HIS A 44 -21.12 -14.96 -3.32
CA HIS A 44 -21.51 -16.09 -4.20
C HIS A 44 -20.73 -17.36 -3.87
N ASP A 45 -19.41 -17.27 -3.73
CA ASP A 45 -18.56 -18.42 -3.38
C ASP A 45 -18.96 -19.03 -2.01
N LEU A 46 -19.31 -18.17 -1.05
CA LEU A 46 -19.75 -18.60 0.29
C LEU A 46 -21.15 -19.22 0.30
N ASP A 47 -22.07 -18.68 -0.50
CA ASP A 47 -23.42 -19.25 -0.68
C ASP A 47 -23.37 -20.62 -1.36
N GLU A 48 -22.51 -20.81 -2.36
CA GLU A 48 -22.29 -22.12 -2.98
C GLU A 48 -21.77 -23.17 -1.98
N GLN A 49 -20.96 -22.74 -1.00
CA GLN A 49 -20.50 -23.61 0.08
C GLN A 49 -21.58 -23.91 1.13
N HIS A 50 -22.62 -23.06 1.24
CA HIS A 50 -23.69 -23.17 2.23
C HIS A 50 -25.09 -23.11 1.58
N PRO A 51 -25.42 -24.01 0.62
CA PRO A 51 -26.61 -23.88 -0.22
C PRO A 51 -27.95 -23.99 0.54
N ASP A 52 -27.91 -24.52 1.77
CA ASP A 52 -29.07 -24.67 2.64
C ASP A 52 -29.04 -23.68 3.84
N ASP A 53 -28.04 -22.79 3.93
CA ASP A 53 -27.83 -21.87 5.06
C ASP A 53 -27.19 -20.53 4.62
N ALA A 54 -27.97 -19.72 3.89
CA ALA A 54 -27.57 -18.38 3.46
C ALA A 54 -27.14 -17.48 4.62
N GLN A 55 -27.72 -17.69 5.81
CA GLN A 55 -27.35 -16.93 7.01
C GLN A 55 -25.92 -17.25 7.45
N ALA A 56 -25.49 -18.52 7.38
CA ALA A 56 -24.11 -18.90 7.65
C ALA A 56 -23.14 -18.28 6.63
N ALA A 57 -23.50 -18.26 5.34
CA ALA A 57 -22.71 -17.60 4.29
C ALA A 57 -22.52 -16.10 4.59
N CYS A 58 -23.60 -15.37 4.88
CA CYS A 58 -23.54 -13.96 5.26
C CYS A 58 -22.72 -13.71 6.54
N GLN A 59 -22.84 -14.59 7.55
CA GLN A 59 -22.07 -14.44 8.79
C GLN A 59 -20.57 -14.69 8.58
N LEU A 60 -20.20 -15.65 7.73
CA LEU A 60 -18.81 -15.89 7.36
C LEU A 60 -18.25 -14.75 6.51
N TRP A 61 -19.04 -14.23 5.56
CA TRP A 61 -18.72 -13.02 4.80
C TRP A 61 -18.42 -11.84 5.74
N ARG A 62 -19.27 -11.63 6.75
CA ARG A 62 -19.10 -10.61 7.78
C ARG A 62 -17.84 -10.85 8.63
N ASP A 63 -17.60 -12.07 9.09
CA ASP A 63 -16.39 -12.43 9.84
C ASP A 63 -15.11 -12.12 9.04
N MET A 64 -15.15 -12.32 7.71
CA MET A 64 -14.08 -12.02 6.74
C MET A 64 -14.00 -10.52 6.34
N ARG A 65 -14.95 -9.69 6.77
CA ARG A 65 -15.01 -8.28 6.39
C ARG A 65 -14.38 -7.36 7.44
N GLN A 66 -14.70 -7.58 8.71
CA GLN A 66 -14.17 -6.81 9.86
C GLN A 66 -14.26 -5.28 9.70
N ALA A 67 -15.35 -4.75 9.12
CA ALA A 67 -15.40 -3.32 8.77
C ALA A 67 -15.30 -2.41 10.00
N ASN A 68 -15.85 -2.82 11.14
CA ASN A 68 -15.78 -2.06 12.39
C ASN A 68 -15.42 -2.93 13.61
N ASP A 69 -14.31 -3.65 13.51
CA ASP A 69 -13.78 -4.43 14.64
C ASP A 69 -13.48 -3.54 15.87
N PRO A 70 -14.02 -3.84 17.06
CA PRO A 70 -13.79 -3.02 18.26
C PRO A 70 -12.40 -3.21 18.88
N GLU A 71 -11.68 -4.28 18.54
CA GLU A 71 -10.34 -4.60 19.07
C GLU A 71 -9.21 -4.06 18.17
N ARG A 72 -9.53 -3.43 17.02
CA ARG A 72 -8.52 -2.90 16.10
C ARG A 72 -7.74 -1.73 16.71
N PRO A 73 -6.41 -1.64 16.51
CA PRO A 73 -5.63 -0.51 16.97
C PRO A 73 -5.97 0.75 16.15
N ASN A 74 -6.29 1.83 16.85
CA ASN A 74 -6.62 3.12 16.26
C ASN A 74 -5.48 4.14 16.50
N THR A 75 -5.36 5.12 15.61
CA THR A 75 -4.38 6.21 15.81
C THR A 75 -4.88 7.26 16.80
N THR A 76 -6.16 7.61 16.77
CA THR A 76 -6.78 8.47 17.80
C THR A 76 -7.68 7.66 18.74
N GLU A 77 -7.80 8.13 19.99
CA GLU A 77 -8.72 7.56 20.98
C GLU A 77 -10.15 8.13 20.86
N MET A 78 -10.31 9.23 20.12
CA MET A 78 -11.59 9.91 19.93
C MET A 78 -12.45 9.15 18.92
N PRO A 79 -13.74 8.89 19.21
CA PRO A 79 -14.63 8.19 18.29
C PRO A 79 -15.15 9.12 17.17
N PHE A 80 -15.28 8.57 15.96
CA PHE A 80 -15.78 9.24 14.76
C PHE A 80 -16.73 8.32 13.97
N GLU A 81 -18.02 8.33 14.32
CA GLU A 81 -19.10 7.64 13.59
C GLU A 81 -19.67 8.54 12.49
N THR A 82 -18.81 8.93 11.56
CA THR A 82 -19.06 10.08 10.68
C THR A 82 -18.87 9.81 9.20
N GLN A 83 -18.34 8.65 8.78
CA GLN A 83 -18.41 8.24 7.37
C GLN A 83 -19.86 8.13 6.90
N SER A 84 -20.10 7.94 5.60
CA SER A 84 -21.46 7.87 5.07
C SER A 84 -21.74 6.47 4.52
N PRO A 85 -22.68 5.71 5.11
CA PRO A 85 -23.43 5.98 6.34
C PRO A 85 -22.54 5.98 7.60
N PRO A 86 -22.98 6.58 8.73
CA PRO A 86 -22.16 6.72 9.94
C PRO A 86 -21.76 5.40 10.59
N SER A 87 -22.49 4.33 10.29
CA SER A 87 -22.20 2.95 10.71
C SER A 87 -22.57 1.98 9.61
N ILE A 88 -21.85 0.86 9.54
CA ILE A 88 -22.22 -0.28 8.70
C ILE A 88 -23.09 -1.25 9.51
N ASP A 89 -24.19 -1.71 8.91
CA ASP A 89 -25.03 -2.76 9.49
C ASP A 89 -24.38 -4.13 9.28
N GLU A 90 -23.58 -4.53 10.25
CA GLU A 90 -22.89 -5.81 10.33
C GLU A 90 -23.85 -7.02 10.53
N THR A 91 -25.16 -6.79 10.62
CA THR A 91 -26.18 -7.85 10.74
C THR A 91 -26.96 -8.11 9.47
N ALA A 92 -26.86 -7.20 8.48
CA ALA A 92 -27.53 -7.35 7.21
C ALA A 92 -27.00 -8.57 6.44
N CYS A 93 -27.91 -9.36 5.87
CA CYS A 93 -27.56 -10.48 5.01
C CYS A 93 -28.03 -10.20 3.58
N PRO A 94 -27.12 -9.96 2.62
CA PRO A 94 -27.51 -9.66 1.24
C PRO A 94 -28.26 -10.77 0.51
N LEU A 95 -28.20 -12.00 1.04
CA LEU A 95 -28.91 -13.17 0.51
C LEU A 95 -30.36 -13.30 1.04
N ASP A 96 -30.76 -12.49 2.02
CA ASP A 96 -32.12 -12.51 2.56
C ASP A 96 -33.12 -11.85 1.62
N ALA A 97 -34.32 -12.44 1.50
CA ALA A 97 -35.38 -11.95 0.61
C ALA A 97 -35.85 -10.51 0.91
N GLY A 98 -35.65 -10.01 2.13
CA GLY A 98 -36.00 -8.64 2.54
C GLY A 98 -34.89 -7.61 2.34
N PHE A 99 -33.68 -8.04 1.97
CA PHE A 99 -32.52 -7.15 1.87
C PHE A 99 -32.75 -6.01 0.88
N GLY A 100 -33.29 -6.32 -0.31
CA GLY A 100 -33.57 -5.32 -1.34
C GLY A 100 -34.66 -4.31 -0.98
N ASP A 101 -35.53 -4.62 -0.02
CA ASP A 101 -36.53 -3.65 0.49
C ASP A 101 -35.89 -2.61 1.41
N GLU A 102 -34.86 -3.01 2.17
CA GLU A 102 -34.11 -2.16 3.09
C GLU A 102 -32.97 -1.39 2.39
N TYR A 103 -32.29 -2.06 1.46
CA TYR A 103 -31.17 -1.55 0.68
C TYR A 103 -31.48 -1.54 -0.83
N PRO A 104 -32.51 -0.79 -1.30
CA PRO A 104 -32.93 -0.80 -2.70
C PRO A 104 -31.88 -0.27 -3.68
N GLY A 105 -30.87 0.45 -3.19
CA GLY A 105 -29.75 0.95 -3.97
C GLY A 105 -28.60 -0.03 -4.12
N ALA A 106 -28.49 -1.04 -3.24
CA ALA A 106 -27.46 -2.07 -3.32
C ALA A 106 -27.77 -3.08 -4.42
N VAL A 107 -26.73 -3.54 -5.13
CA VAL A 107 -26.87 -4.41 -6.30
C VAL A 107 -26.08 -5.69 -6.11
N PHE A 108 -26.77 -6.81 -6.30
CA PHE A 108 -26.19 -8.14 -6.33
C PHE A 108 -26.32 -8.67 -7.76
N PHE A 109 -25.22 -8.68 -8.52
CA PHE A 109 -25.22 -9.19 -9.90
C PHE A 109 -25.22 -10.71 -9.93
N ASP A 110 -25.72 -11.27 -11.03
CA ASP A 110 -25.91 -12.71 -11.20
C ASP A 110 -24.56 -13.45 -11.09
N PRO A 111 -24.54 -14.65 -10.48
CA PRO A 111 -23.32 -15.45 -10.40
C PRO A 111 -22.77 -15.74 -11.79
N ASP A 112 -21.43 -15.82 -11.91
CA ASP A 112 -20.69 -16.06 -13.15
C ASP A 112 -20.92 -15.05 -14.31
N SER A 113 -21.66 -13.96 -14.07
CA SER A 113 -21.96 -12.97 -15.12
C SER A 113 -20.88 -11.88 -15.26
N PHE A 114 -20.07 -11.66 -14.22
CA PHE A 114 -19.05 -10.61 -14.21
C PHE A 114 -17.93 -10.87 -15.23
N GLU A 115 -17.71 -9.93 -16.13
CA GLU A 115 -16.60 -9.94 -17.09
C GLU A 115 -15.90 -8.60 -17.09
N ARG A 116 -14.60 -8.62 -16.79
CA ARG A 116 -13.74 -7.43 -16.85
C ARG A 116 -13.46 -7.08 -18.31
N LEU A 117 -13.61 -5.80 -18.65
CA LEU A 117 -13.32 -5.31 -19.99
C LEU A 117 -11.81 -5.32 -20.26
N THR A 118 -11.42 -5.75 -21.44
CA THR A 118 -10.05 -5.60 -21.94
C THR A 118 -9.82 -4.15 -22.35
N LEU A 119 -9.19 -3.38 -21.45
CA LEU A 119 -8.93 -1.94 -21.68
C LEU A 119 -7.67 -1.68 -22.51
N LEU A 120 -6.73 -2.64 -22.57
CA LEU A 120 -5.47 -2.55 -23.30
C LEU A 120 -5.37 -3.71 -24.29
N ASP A 121 -5.10 -3.38 -25.53
CA ASP A 121 -4.70 -4.30 -26.59
C ASP A 121 -3.25 -4.00 -26.97
N ILE A 122 -2.41 -5.03 -27.00
CA ILE A 122 -0.96 -4.91 -27.22
C ILE A 122 -0.58 -5.86 -28.34
N GLU A 123 -0.12 -5.31 -29.46
CA GLU A 123 0.26 -6.05 -30.65
C GLU A 123 1.74 -5.83 -30.94
N ASP A 124 2.48 -6.92 -31.13
CA ASP A 124 3.89 -6.85 -31.54
C ASP A 124 3.97 -6.31 -32.99
N CYS A 125 4.78 -5.28 -33.18
CA CYS A 125 5.04 -4.69 -34.48
C CYS A 125 6.05 -5.53 -35.27
N VAL A 126 5.89 -5.56 -36.59
CA VAL A 126 6.89 -6.08 -37.53
C VAL A 126 7.59 -4.91 -38.22
N ALA A 127 8.89 -5.02 -38.44
CA ALA A 127 9.64 -4.02 -39.20
C ALA A 127 9.04 -3.88 -40.60
N PRO A 128 8.87 -2.65 -41.14
CA PRO A 128 8.17 -2.45 -42.43
C PRO A 128 8.75 -3.23 -43.61
N ASP A 129 10.04 -3.57 -43.57
CA ASP A 129 10.74 -4.36 -44.59
C ASP A 129 10.53 -5.87 -44.46
N MET A 130 9.99 -6.32 -43.33
CA MET A 130 9.69 -7.72 -43.00
C MET A 130 8.18 -8.01 -42.92
N ALA A 131 7.34 -6.97 -42.97
CA ALA A 131 5.90 -7.06 -42.85
C ALA A 131 5.25 -7.80 -44.03
N MET A 132 4.42 -8.80 -43.72
CA MET A 132 3.49 -9.45 -44.64
C MET A 132 2.10 -8.82 -44.54
N PRO A 133 1.22 -9.00 -45.55
CA PRO A 133 -0.15 -8.52 -45.47
C PRO A 133 -0.89 -9.06 -44.25
N GLY A 134 -1.27 -8.17 -43.33
CA GLY A 134 -1.91 -8.50 -42.05
C GLY A 134 -1.05 -8.21 -40.81
N ASP A 135 0.24 -7.92 -41.00
CA ASP A 135 1.14 -7.53 -39.91
C ASP A 135 0.91 -6.07 -39.48
N VAL A 136 1.18 -5.78 -38.22
CA VAL A 136 1.13 -4.41 -37.66
C VAL A 136 2.46 -3.73 -37.93
N GLU A 137 2.46 -2.81 -38.89
CA GLU A 137 3.61 -1.95 -39.19
C GLU A 137 3.67 -0.79 -38.21
N CYS A 138 4.84 -0.55 -37.61
CA CYS A 138 5.11 0.63 -36.78
C CYS A 138 6.21 1.47 -37.46
N PRO A 139 6.17 2.81 -37.35
CA PRO A 139 7.17 3.66 -37.99
C PRO A 139 8.57 3.33 -37.46
N ASN A 140 9.55 3.24 -38.36
CA ASN A 140 10.96 3.23 -37.96
C ASN A 140 11.33 4.64 -37.46
N PHE A 141 11.12 4.90 -36.17
CA PHE A 141 11.31 6.24 -35.60
C PHE A 141 12.76 6.75 -35.64
N GLY A 142 13.73 5.89 -36.00
CA GLY A 142 15.10 6.31 -36.31
C GLY A 142 15.26 7.07 -37.64
N GLU A 143 14.33 6.95 -38.59
CA GLU A 143 14.41 7.63 -39.89
C GLU A 143 13.40 8.77 -40.07
N ASP A 144 12.25 8.75 -39.38
CA ASP A 144 11.14 9.68 -39.67
C ASP A 144 10.94 10.82 -38.64
N VAL A 145 11.65 10.84 -37.50
CA VAL A 145 11.48 11.92 -36.47
C VAL A 145 12.81 12.49 -35.94
N VAL A 146 13.96 11.95 -36.37
CA VAL A 146 15.27 12.49 -35.99
C VAL A 146 15.99 12.98 -37.24
N ASP A 147 16.07 14.29 -37.44
CA ASP A 147 16.80 14.88 -38.57
C ASP A 147 18.33 14.77 -38.42
N ASP A 148 18.85 14.08 -37.40
CA ASP A 148 20.25 13.65 -37.29
C ASP A 148 20.39 12.58 -36.18
N ALA A 149 20.62 11.32 -36.55
CA ALA A 149 21.03 10.29 -35.60
C ALA A 149 22.36 10.70 -34.95
N VAL A 150 22.38 10.91 -33.64
CA VAL A 150 23.61 11.16 -32.89
C VAL A 150 24.42 9.87 -32.87
N THR A 151 25.46 9.80 -33.70
CA THR A 151 26.42 8.70 -33.70
C THR A 151 27.41 8.86 -32.54
N LEU A 152 28.15 7.80 -32.18
CA LEU A 152 29.24 7.87 -31.20
C LEU A 152 30.31 8.94 -31.54
N ALA A 153 30.41 9.32 -32.82
CA ALA A 153 31.27 10.38 -33.32
C ALA A 153 30.74 11.80 -32.98
N ASP A 154 29.43 11.95 -32.76
CA ASP A 154 28.77 13.22 -32.41
C ASP A 154 28.82 13.48 -30.89
N ALA A 155 29.02 12.44 -30.08
CA ALA A 155 29.27 12.55 -28.63
C ALA A 155 30.74 12.90 -28.28
N THR A 156 31.67 12.74 -29.23
CA THR A 156 33.10 12.95 -29.00
C THR A 156 33.57 14.42 -28.89
N PRO A 157 32.92 15.46 -29.49
CA PRO A 157 33.47 16.82 -29.45
C PRO A 157 33.25 17.55 -28.12
N VAL A 158 32.26 17.15 -27.30
CA VAL A 158 31.91 17.83 -26.04
C VAL A 158 32.89 17.48 -24.89
N LEU A 159 33.78 16.50 -25.10
CA LEU A 159 34.83 16.11 -24.16
C LEU A 159 36.15 16.89 -24.30
N LYS A 160 36.18 18.01 -25.05
CA LYS A 160 37.34 18.91 -25.08
C LYS A 160 37.17 20.09 -24.14
N GLY A 161 37.79 19.97 -22.97
CA GLY A 161 38.10 21.10 -22.09
C GLY A 161 37.40 21.04 -20.74
N THR A 162 38.21 21.16 -19.67
CA THR A 162 37.84 21.44 -18.27
C THR A 162 36.91 20.47 -17.52
N HIS A 163 36.14 19.60 -18.17
CA HIS A 163 35.24 18.64 -17.50
C HIS A 163 35.85 17.26 -17.18
N LEU A 164 37.07 16.96 -17.66
CA LEU A 164 37.77 15.70 -17.31
C LEU A 164 38.17 15.64 -15.82
N MET A 165 38.45 16.78 -15.19
CA MET A 165 38.81 16.82 -13.77
C MET A 165 37.59 16.69 -12.84
N SER A 166 36.38 17.04 -13.29
CA SER A 166 35.14 16.77 -12.53
C SER A 166 34.71 15.30 -12.65
N PHE A 167 34.98 14.66 -13.80
CA PHE A 167 34.76 13.22 -14.01
C PHE A 167 35.61 12.38 -13.04
N ALA A 168 36.89 12.71 -12.86
CA ALA A 168 37.78 11.98 -11.94
C ALA A 168 37.44 12.15 -10.45
N ARG A 169 36.65 13.18 -10.07
CA ARG A 169 36.29 13.46 -8.67
C ARG A 169 34.91 12.92 -8.24
N ALA A 170 34.01 12.67 -9.19
CA ALA A 170 32.67 12.15 -8.90
C ALA A 170 32.60 10.62 -8.76
N VAL A 171 33.69 9.91 -9.10
CA VAL A 171 33.77 8.43 -9.12
C VAL A 171 34.52 7.89 -7.88
N ILE A 172 34.75 8.71 -6.86
CA ILE A 172 35.62 8.39 -5.71
C ILE A 172 35.07 7.36 -4.68
N PRO A 173 33.82 6.84 -4.69
CA PRO A 173 33.52 5.68 -3.85
C PRO A 173 33.83 4.33 -4.53
N PHE A 174 34.25 4.28 -5.80
CA PHE A 174 34.70 3.04 -6.43
C PHE A 174 36.20 2.83 -6.14
N GLY A 175 36.53 1.75 -5.44
CA GLY A 175 37.82 1.48 -4.81
C GLY A 175 39.07 1.73 -5.66
N ALA A 176 40.14 2.18 -4.98
CA ALA A 176 41.44 2.44 -5.58
C ALA A 176 42.12 1.16 -6.08
N GLY A 177 42.04 0.91 -7.38
CA GLY A 177 42.85 -0.08 -8.08
C GLY A 177 42.48 -0.12 -9.56
N GLU A 178 43.42 0.30 -10.42
CA GLU A 178 43.35 0.23 -11.90
C GLU A 178 42.51 1.30 -12.61
N VAL A 179 43.10 2.50 -12.74
CA VAL A 179 42.65 3.52 -13.69
C VAL A 179 42.82 3.01 -15.12
N CYS A 180 41.69 2.95 -15.83
CA CYS A 180 41.53 2.50 -17.20
C CYS A 180 42.40 3.29 -18.20
N SER A 181 43.05 2.57 -19.11
CA SER A 181 43.57 3.12 -20.37
C SER A 181 42.41 3.28 -21.37
N PRO A 182 42.36 4.35 -22.18
CA PRO A 182 41.34 4.55 -23.23
C PRO A 182 41.32 3.50 -24.35
N ASP A 183 42.22 2.51 -24.33
CA ASP A 183 42.43 1.56 -25.41
C ASP A 183 41.90 0.13 -25.12
N ASP A 184 41.22 -0.10 -23.99
CA ASP A 184 40.77 -1.45 -23.60
C ASP A 184 39.26 -1.67 -23.84
N HIS A 185 38.88 -1.74 -25.12
CA HIS A 185 37.56 -2.16 -25.59
C HIS A 185 37.62 -3.62 -26.07
N SER A 186 37.73 -4.57 -25.15
CA SER A 186 37.56 -5.99 -25.50
C SER A 186 36.06 -6.34 -25.61
N ALA A 187 35.70 -7.18 -26.58
CA ALA A 187 34.32 -7.64 -26.79
C ALA A 187 33.73 -8.34 -25.56
N GLU A 188 34.57 -8.95 -24.72
CA GLU A 188 34.17 -9.60 -23.46
C GLU A 188 33.69 -8.60 -22.40
N ARG A 189 34.26 -7.40 -22.34
CA ARG A 189 33.85 -6.37 -21.38
C ARG A 189 32.54 -5.70 -21.80
N TRP A 190 32.35 -5.49 -23.10
CA TRP A 190 31.07 -5.07 -23.67
C TRP A 190 29.97 -6.08 -23.38
N GLU A 191 30.25 -7.38 -23.54
CA GLU A 191 29.29 -8.44 -23.24
C GLU A 191 28.95 -8.46 -21.75
N ALA A 192 29.94 -8.26 -20.86
CA ALA A 192 29.71 -8.17 -19.42
C ALA A 192 28.92 -6.92 -18.99
N ASP A 193 29.11 -5.78 -19.67
CA ASP A 193 28.36 -4.55 -19.41
C ASP A 193 26.93 -4.62 -19.99
N ARG A 194 26.76 -5.30 -21.14
CA ARG A 194 25.45 -5.63 -21.72
C ARG A 194 24.68 -6.62 -20.86
N GLU A 195 25.31 -7.67 -20.37
CA GLU A 195 24.68 -8.62 -19.42
C GLU A 195 24.30 -7.95 -18.10
N ARG A 196 25.11 -7.00 -17.61
CA ARG A 196 24.73 -6.18 -16.45
C ARG A 196 23.54 -5.26 -16.74
N ALA A 197 23.53 -4.57 -17.88
CA ALA A 197 22.38 -3.77 -18.31
C ALA A 197 21.10 -4.63 -18.48
N LEU A 198 21.25 -5.86 -18.98
CA LEU A 198 20.19 -6.87 -19.09
C LEU A 198 19.68 -7.41 -17.74
N ALA A 199 20.52 -7.42 -16.71
CA ALA A 199 20.10 -7.73 -15.35
C ALA A 199 19.30 -6.57 -14.75
N THR A 200 19.75 -5.32 -14.94
CA THR A 200 19.05 -4.09 -14.52
C THR A 200 17.67 -3.94 -15.18
N VAL A 201 17.52 -4.36 -16.44
CA VAL A 201 16.25 -4.45 -17.20
C VAL A 201 15.14 -5.21 -16.46
N LYS A 202 15.46 -6.31 -15.76
CA LYS A 202 14.44 -7.10 -15.05
C LYS A 202 13.78 -6.31 -13.91
N GLY A 203 14.50 -5.39 -13.28
CA GLY A 203 13.97 -4.51 -12.24
C GLY A 203 12.93 -3.51 -12.77
N VAL A 204 13.13 -3.00 -13.98
CA VAL A 204 12.20 -2.05 -14.62
C VAL A 204 10.88 -2.71 -15.01
N ILE A 205 10.91 -3.95 -15.50
CA ILE A 205 9.70 -4.70 -15.85
C ILE A 205 8.83 -4.95 -14.59
N LEU A 206 9.47 -5.24 -13.45
CA LEU A 206 8.77 -5.36 -12.16
C LEU A 206 8.10 -4.04 -11.73
N ALA A 207 8.72 -2.90 -12.04
CA ALA A 207 8.16 -1.58 -11.73
C ALA A 207 6.92 -1.22 -12.56
N LEU A 208 6.88 -1.68 -13.81
CA LEU A 208 5.79 -1.36 -14.74
C LEU A 208 4.55 -2.26 -14.56
N ASN A 209 4.70 -3.44 -13.96
CA ASN A 209 3.58 -4.35 -13.66
C ASN A 209 2.79 -3.98 -12.39
N GLY A 210 3.13 -2.87 -11.73
CA GLY A 210 2.50 -2.46 -10.47
C GLY A 210 3.08 -3.13 -9.22
N ASP A 211 3.90 -4.17 -9.37
CA ASP A 211 4.48 -4.91 -8.25
C ASP A 211 5.61 -4.16 -7.53
N ALA A 212 6.30 -3.20 -8.17
CA ALA A 212 7.34 -2.40 -7.47
C ALA A 212 6.82 -1.15 -6.74
N PHE A 213 5.54 -0.80 -6.92
CA PHE A 213 4.87 0.29 -6.19
C PHE A 213 3.93 -0.32 -5.15
N PRO A 214 4.30 -0.34 -3.87
CA PRO A 214 3.50 -1.04 -2.88
C PRO A 214 2.25 -0.25 -2.55
N ALA A 215 1.14 -0.95 -2.37
CA ALA A 215 -0.18 -0.35 -2.18
C ALA A 215 -0.30 0.53 -0.91
N VAL A 216 0.48 0.27 0.16
CA VAL A 216 0.44 1.05 1.41
C VAL A 216 1.64 0.74 2.31
N MET A 217 2.50 1.71 2.63
CA MET A 217 3.66 1.47 3.50
C MET A 217 4.15 2.73 4.23
N SER A 218 3.64 3.13 5.39
CA SER A 218 4.18 4.31 6.09
C SER A 218 3.90 4.28 7.58
N ASN A 219 4.87 4.73 8.38
CA ASN A 219 4.72 4.82 9.82
C ASN A 219 5.08 6.20 10.38
N ALA A 220 4.59 6.46 11.58
CA ALA A 220 4.94 7.60 12.40
C ALA A 220 4.76 7.27 13.88
N ILE A 221 5.64 7.81 14.71
CA ILE A 221 5.50 7.84 16.16
C ILE A 221 5.76 9.26 16.67
N LEU A 222 4.84 9.78 17.48
CA LEU A 222 4.91 11.10 18.08
C LEU A 222 4.76 10.96 19.59
N ALA A 223 5.56 11.70 20.34
CA ALA A 223 5.45 11.80 21.80
C ALA A 223 5.27 13.27 22.19
N HIS A 224 4.24 13.55 22.99
CA HIS A 224 3.99 14.87 23.57
C HIS A 224 5.08 15.24 24.59
N GLY A 225 5.26 16.53 24.90
CA GLY A 225 6.31 17.01 25.79
C GLY A 225 6.31 16.36 27.19
N ASP A 226 5.15 15.95 27.70
CA ASP A 226 5.04 15.26 29.00
C ASP A 226 5.66 13.86 29.01
N GLU A 227 5.88 13.28 27.83
CA GLU A 227 6.47 11.96 27.64
C GLU A 227 7.96 12.03 27.27
N THR A 228 8.54 13.23 27.15
CA THR A 228 9.92 13.43 26.69
C THR A 228 10.82 14.08 27.73
N GLU A 229 12.11 13.71 27.73
CA GLU A 229 13.09 14.21 28.71
C GLU A 229 13.28 15.73 28.60
N SER A 230 13.16 16.28 27.40
CA SER A 230 13.33 17.72 27.16
C SER A 230 12.11 18.56 27.50
N GLY A 231 10.94 17.95 27.73
CA GLY A 231 9.67 18.66 27.84
C GLY A 231 9.15 19.21 26.50
N HIS A 232 9.72 18.79 25.37
CA HIS A 232 9.32 19.22 24.02
C HIS A 232 8.88 18.02 23.19
N PRO A 233 7.85 18.14 22.35
CA PRO A 233 7.42 17.08 21.47
C PRO A 233 8.53 16.49 20.60
N ILE A 234 8.46 15.19 20.34
CA ILE A 234 9.36 14.48 19.43
C ILE A 234 8.51 13.73 18.41
N ALA A 235 8.89 13.79 17.13
CA ALA A 235 8.33 12.90 16.11
C ALA A 235 9.42 12.17 15.33
N VAL A 236 9.14 10.91 15.02
CA VAL A 236 9.87 10.12 14.03
C VAL A 236 8.89 9.76 12.93
N PHE A 237 9.09 10.38 11.78
CA PHE A 237 8.30 10.18 10.58
C PHE A 237 8.99 9.21 9.63
N GLY A 238 8.22 8.27 9.08
CA GLY A 238 8.73 7.23 8.22
C GLY A 238 7.83 6.89 7.03
N PRO A 239 7.75 7.76 5.99
CA PRO A 239 7.17 7.36 4.71
C PRO A 239 7.97 6.22 4.06
N GLN A 240 7.27 5.15 3.67
CA GLN A 240 7.83 4.07 2.86
C GLN A 240 7.16 4.08 1.47
N THR A 241 7.95 4.34 0.44
CA THR A 241 7.49 4.43 -0.95
C THR A 241 8.32 3.51 -1.83
N SER A 242 8.78 2.39 -1.26
CA SER A 242 9.68 1.41 -1.88
C SER A 242 11.07 1.97 -2.14
N TYR A 243 11.94 1.17 -2.72
CA TYR A 243 13.34 1.47 -2.93
C TYR A 243 13.61 1.51 -4.43
N PHE A 244 13.95 2.70 -4.94
CA PHE A 244 14.24 2.93 -6.36
C PHE A 244 15.63 3.55 -6.53
N SER A 245 16.24 3.32 -7.70
CA SER A 245 17.51 3.93 -8.09
C SER A 245 17.45 4.48 -9.53
N PRO A 246 17.51 5.82 -9.73
CA PRO A 246 17.40 6.85 -8.70
C PRO A 246 16.05 6.79 -7.96
N GLN A 247 16.03 7.29 -6.73
CA GLN A 247 14.83 7.29 -5.91
C GLN A 247 13.75 8.23 -6.50
N ILE A 248 12.48 7.80 -6.46
CA ILE A 248 11.31 8.59 -6.94
C ILE A 248 11.02 9.80 -6.05
N MET A 249 11.66 9.89 -4.89
CA MET A 249 11.60 11.01 -3.96
C MET A 249 12.89 11.83 -4.02
N MET A 250 12.76 13.14 -3.86
CA MET A 250 13.86 14.09 -3.78
C MET A 250 13.74 14.94 -2.52
N GLU A 251 14.83 15.07 -1.77
CA GLU A 251 14.94 16.06 -0.68
C GLU A 251 15.36 17.42 -1.25
N PHE A 252 14.65 18.48 -0.85
CA PHE A 252 15.07 19.85 -1.16
C PHE A 252 14.62 20.85 -0.08
N SER A 253 15.18 22.05 -0.15
CA SER A 253 14.75 23.21 0.64
C SER A 253 14.32 24.33 -0.28
N GLN A 254 13.19 24.94 0.03
CA GLN A 254 12.64 26.10 -0.68
C GLN A 254 12.77 27.33 0.22
N GLN A 255 13.47 28.34 -0.29
CA GLN A 255 13.69 29.62 0.41
C GLN A 255 13.53 30.76 -0.59
N GLY A 256 12.41 31.49 -0.48
CA GLY A 256 12.12 32.63 -1.35
C GLY A 256 10.65 32.69 -1.76
N GLY A 257 10.20 33.86 -2.23
CA GLY A 257 8.81 34.05 -2.65
C GLY A 257 7.78 33.89 -1.52
N GLY A 258 8.20 34.06 -0.26
CA GLY A 258 7.39 33.80 0.93
C GLY A 258 7.31 32.33 1.33
N ILE A 259 8.07 31.43 0.69
CA ILE A 259 8.10 30.00 0.99
C ILE A 259 9.35 29.66 1.80
N HIS A 260 9.17 28.90 2.89
CA HIS A 260 10.21 28.43 3.79
C HIS A 260 9.96 26.99 4.21
N THR A 261 10.46 26.05 3.41
CA THR A 261 10.29 24.61 3.68
C THR A 261 11.57 23.83 3.47
N ARG A 262 11.63 22.67 4.11
CA ARG A 262 12.61 21.62 3.83
C ARG A 262 11.98 20.27 4.06
N GLY A 263 12.24 19.34 3.17
CA GLY A 263 11.78 17.97 3.28
C GLY A 263 11.86 17.28 1.94
N MET A 264 11.00 16.31 1.75
CA MET A 264 10.93 15.53 0.51
C MET A 264 9.71 15.90 -0.33
N ALA A 265 9.82 15.65 -1.63
CA ALA A 265 8.69 15.51 -2.54
C ALA A 265 8.94 14.40 -3.54
N PHE A 266 7.89 13.91 -4.19
CA PHE A 266 8.05 13.09 -5.38
C PHE A 266 8.71 13.90 -6.50
N ALA A 267 9.57 13.27 -7.29
CA ALA A 267 10.24 13.92 -8.40
C ALA A 267 9.22 14.55 -9.36
N GLY A 268 9.42 15.84 -9.69
CA GLY A 268 8.48 16.62 -10.52
C GLY A 268 7.46 17.45 -9.72
N MET A 269 7.35 17.25 -8.41
CA MET A 269 6.48 18.08 -7.56
C MET A 269 7.13 19.42 -7.19
N PRO A 270 6.40 20.55 -7.28
CA PRO A 270 6.97 21.87 -7.05
C PRO A 270 7.07 22.29 -5.58
N TYR A 271 6.56 21.50 -4.62
CA TYR A 271 6.55 21.83 -3.19
C TYR A 271 6.93 20.63 -2.33
N VAL A 272 7.50 20.90 -1.15
CA VAL A 272 7.71 19.89 -0.11
C VAL A 272 6.35 19.35 0.34
N ILE A 273 6.16 18.03 0.28
CA ILE A 273 4.90 17.35 0.65
C ILE A 273 4.98 16.62 1.99
N ILE A 274 6.20 16.32 2.46
CA ILE A 274 6.51 15.79 3.79
C ILE A 274 7.77 16.50 4.24
N GLY A 275 7.79 17.06 5.45
CA GLY A 275 8.95 17.81 5.90
C GLY A 275 8.64 18.76 7.05
N ARG A 276 9.15 19.99 6.92
CA ARG A 276 8.97 21.04 7.92
C ARG A 276 8.82 22.43 7.30
N GLY A 277 8.02 23.23 7.97
CA GLY A 277 8.00 24.69 7.85
C GLY A 277 9.04 25.33 8.78
N ILE A 278 8.76 26.56 9.21
CA ILE A 278 9.62 27.29 10.14
C ILE A 278 9.45 26.74 11.56
N ASP A 279 8.20 26.65 12.03
CA ASP A 279 7.85 26.32 13.43
C ASP A 279 7.17 24.96 13.62
N HIS A 280 6.96 24.22 12.54
CA HIS A 280 6.27 22.93 12.58
C HIS A 280 6.90 21.91 11.62
N ALA A 281 6.61 20.63 11.85
CA ALA A 281 6.91 19.54 10.94
C ALA A 281 5.69 18.63 10.74
N PHE A 282 5.64 17.97 9.59
CA PHE A 282 4.49 17.16 9.19
C PHE A 282 4.91 16.00 8.30
N SER A 283 4.15 14.91 8.38
CA SER A 283 4.30 13.72 7.54
C SER A 283 2.96 13.07 7.28
N ALA A 284 2.91 12.17 6.30
CA ALA A 284 1.75 11.38 5.97
C ALA A 284 2.01 9.88 6.12
N THR A 285 0.93 9.15 6.37
CA THR A 285 0.78 7.75 5.98
C THR A 285 -0.50 7.62 5.16
N SER A 286 -0.60 6.65 4.26
CA SER A 286 -1.87 6.40 3.56
C SER A 286 -2.93 5.89 4.53
N ALA A 287 -4.17 6.38 4.36
CA ALA A 287 -5.30 6.06 5.23
C ALA A 287 -6.26 5.00 4.66
N GLY A 288 -6.42 4.93 3.34
CA GLY A 288 -7.38 4.04 2.71
C GLY A 288 -8.84 4.36 3.08
N ASP A 289 -9.21 5.64 3.21
CA ASP A 289 -10.61 6.01 3.42
C ASP A 289 -11.45 5.61 2.21
N ASP A 290 -12.72 5.32 2.46
CA ASP A 290 -13.64 4.87 1.42
C ASP A 290 -14.12 6.04 0.54
N ILE A 291 -13.43 6.24 -0.59
CA ILE A 291 -13.67 7.35 -1.53
C ILE A 291 -13.99 6.87 -2.96
N ILE A 292 -14.13 5.56 -3.15
CA ILE A 292 -14.41 4.91 -4.42
C ILE A 292 -15.63 4.01 -4.24
N ASP A 293 -16.67 4.24 -5.04
CA ASP A 293 -17.83 3.34 -5.12
C ASP A 293 -17.95 2.72 -6.51
N ILE A 294 -18.44 1.47 -6.58
CA ILE A 294 -18.81 0.83 -7.85
C ILE A 294 -20.27 1.13 -8.21
N ARG A 295 -20.47 1.63 -9.44
CA ARG A 295 -21.78 1.97 -10.00
C ARG A 295 -22.23 0.96 -11.04
N VAL A 296 -23.40 0.37 -10.82
CA VAL A 296 -24.03 -0.57 -11.76
C VAL A 296 -24.99 0.18 -12.67
N LEU A 297 -24.65 0.21 -13.96
CA LEU A 297 -25.33 0.97 -15.00
C LEU A 297 -26.23 0.04 -15.82
N ARG A 298 -27.54 0.28 -15.79
CA ARG A 298 -28.48 -0.46 -16.65
C ARG A 298 -28.26 -0.09 -18.11
N LEU A 299 -27.84 -1.03 -18.93
CA LEU A 299 -27.55 -0.76 -20.33
C LEU A 299 -28.83 -0.51 -21.13
N CYS A 300 -28.73 0.34 -22.15
CA CYS A 300 -29.84 0.69 -23.03
C CYS A 300 -29.33 1.00 -24.43
N GLU A 301 -30.25 1.01 -25.39
CA GLU A 301 -29.99 1.44 -26.77
C GLU A 301 -30.75 2.74 -27.05
N GLU A 302 -30.07 3.77 -27.54
CA GLU A 302 -30.69 5.07 -27.87
C GLU A 302 -31.86 4.93 -28.86
N GLY A 303 -31.78 3.92 -29.73
CA GLY A 303 -32.83 3.59 -30.71
C GLY A 303 -34.02 2.78 -30.16
N GLY A 304 -34.02 2.41 -28.88
CA GLY A 304 -35.07 1.60 -28.24
C GLY A 304 -35.01 0.10 -28.57
N GLY A 305 -33.84 -0.40 -28.97
CA GLY A 305 -33.57 -1.82 -29.16
C GLY A 305 -33.40 -2.59 -27.85
N ALA A 306 -33.27 -3.91 -27.94
CA ALA A 306 -32.88 -4.73 -26.79
C ALA A 306 -31.42 -4.43 -26.45
N ALA A 307 -31.15 -4.09 -25.19
CA ALA A 307 -29.80 -3.88 -24.70
C ALA A 307 -29.00 -5.20 -24.71
N THR A 308 -27.70 -5.10 -24.92
CA THR A 308 -26.75 -6.20 -24.76
C THR A 308 -25.58 -5.73 -23.91
N ARG A 309 -24.65 -6.63 -23.59
CA ARG A 309 -23.41 -6.26 -22.88
C ARG A 309 -22.46 -5.40 -23.72
N ASP A 310 -22.71 -5.31 -25.03
CA ASP A 310 -21.95 -4.46 -25.97
C ASP A 310 -22.56 -3.06 -26.12
N SER A 311 -23.74 -2.80 -25.52
CA SER A 311 -24.40 -1.51 -25.57
C SER A 311 -23.51 -0.41 -24.96
N SER A 312 -23.43 0.74 -25.63
CA SER A 312 -22.59 1.87 -25.25
C SER A 312 -23.36 3.03 -24.61
N SER A 313 -24.58 2.76 -24.13
CA SER A 313 -25.43 3.73 -23.42
C SER A 313 -26.04 3.09 -22.17
N TYR A 314 -26.38 3.91 -21.18
CA TYR A 314 -26.99 3.48 -19.93
C TYR A 314 -28.15 4.37 -19.50
N LEU A 315 -29.07 3.83 -18.70
CA LEU A 315 -30.21 4.57 -18.19
C LEU A 315 -29.81 5.45 -16.99
N TYR A 316 -29.92 6.76 -17.14
CA TYR A 316 -29.72 7.76 -16.08
C TYR A 316 -30.94 8.67 -16.00
N GLU A 317 -31.58 8.76 -14.82
CA GLU A 317 -32.82 9.51 -14.61
C GLU A 317 -33.93 9.21 -15.64
N GLY A 318 -34.01 7.95 -16.09
CA GLY A 318 -34.98 7.53 -17.10
C GLY A 318 -34.62 7.88 -18.55
N VAL A 319 -33.45 8.48 -18.80
CA VAL A 319 -32.93 8.83 -20.12
C VAL A 319 -31.79 7.90 -20.50
N CYS A 320 -31.84 7.35 -21.72
CA CYS A 320 -30.73 6.56 -22.25
C CYS A 320 -29.58 7.50 -22.62
N THR A 321 -28.51 7.45 -21.85
CA THR A 321 -27.37 8.37 -21.87
C THR A 321 -26.17 7.69 -22.50
N PRO A 322 -25.58 8.27 -23.57
CA PRO A 322 -24.42 7.69 -24.22
C PRO A 322 -23.17 7.78 -23.34
N MET A 323 -22.39 6.70 -23.31
CA MET A 323 -21.06 6.70 -22.72
C MET A 323 -20.07 7.40 -23.64
N LEU A 324 -19.06 8.03 -23.05
CA LEU A 324 -17.95 8.62 -23.80
C LEU A 324 -16.94 7.52 -24.14
N GLN A 325 -16.67 7.34 -25.43
CA GLN A 325 -15.63 6.45 -25.92
C GLN A 325 -14.40 7.26 -26.32
N ARG A 326 -13.23 6.80 -25.86
CA ARG A 326 -11.93 7.32 -26.26
C ARG A 326 -11.00 6.16 -26.56
N ILE A 327 -10.39 6.19 -27.74
CA ILE A 327 -9.35 5.25 -28.14
C ILE A 327 -8.05 6.04 -28.13
N ASP A 328 -7.10 5.62 -27.29
CA ASP A 328 -5.74 6.12 -27.32
C ASP A 328 -4.84 5.07 -27.97
N GLU A 329 -4.00 5.49 -28.92
CA GLU A 329 -3.04 4.61 -29.57
C GLU A 329 -1.64 5.20 -29.39
N TRP A 330 -0.69 4.37 -28.98
CA TRP A 330 0.73 4.73 -28.95
C TRP A 330 1.61 3.53 -29.28
N THR A 331 2.83 3.79 -29.69
CA THR A 331 3.85 2.75 -29.85
C THR A 331 4.68 2.67 -28.58
N ALA A 332 4.75 1.50 -27.96
CA ALA A 332 5.73 1.21 -26.93
C ALA A 332 7.03 0.79 -27.60
N GLU A 333 8.09 1.57 -27.37
CA GLU A 333 9.36 1.38 -28.04
C GLU A 333 10.29 0.43 -27.28
N THR A 334 10.97 -0.44 -28.02
CA THR A 334 12.11 -1.20 -27.51
C THR A 334 13.23 -0.24 -27.15
N ASN A 335 13.72 -0.32 -25.92
CA ASN A 335 14.90 0.43 -25.49
C ASN A 335 15.86 -0.49 -24.73
N LEU A 336 16.94 0.07 -24.18
CA LEU A 336 17.93 -0.72 -23.41
C LEU A 336 17.33 -1.41 -22.18
N LEU A 337 16.13 -1.01 -21.74
CA LEU A 337 15.35 -1.61 -20.65
C LEU A 337 14.36 -2.70 -21.12
N THR A 338 14.20 -2.93 -22.44
CA THR A 338 13.39 -4.02 -23.03
C THR A 338 14.08 -4.72 -24.22
N PRO A 339 15.38 -5.03 -24.14
CA PRO A 339 16.17 -5.49 -25.30
C PRO A 339 15.64 -6.81 -25.86
N GLY A 340 15.47 -6.85 -27.19
CA GLY A 340 14.97 -8.02 -27.91
C GLY A 340 13.45 -8.13 -27.99
N ALA A 341 12.69 -7.27 -27.28
CA ALA A 341 11.26 -7.12 -27.54
C ALA A 341 11.07 -6.38 -28.88
N PRO A 342 10.08 -6.75 -29.72
CA PRO A 342 9.66 -5.90 -30.82
C PRO A 342 9.04 -4.61 -30.27
N HIS A 343 9.01 -3.55 -31.09
CA HIS A 343 8.11 -2.42 -30.81
C HIS A 343 6.69 -2.97 -30.68
N GLN A 344 5.85 -2.36 -29.86
CA GLN A 344 4.46 -2.79 -29.69
C GLN A 344 3.51 -1.64 -30.02
N ARG A 345 2.46 -1.91 -30.79
CA ARG A 345 1.32 -1.00 -30.87
C ARG A 345 0.43 -1.27 -29.67
N VAL A 346 0.20 -0.25 -28.87
CA VAL A 346 -0.70 -0.31 -27.73
C VAL A 346 -1.94 0.53 -28.03
N THR A 347 -3.09 -0.13 -27.96
CA THR A 347 -4.40 0.51 -28.09
C THR A 347 -5.09 0.44 -26.75
N ARG A 348 -5.47 1.59 -26.21
CA ARG A 348 -6.27 1.70 -24.98
C ARG A 348 -7.69 2.13 -25.31
N ASN A 349 -8.64 1.26 -25.04
CA ASN A 349 -10.06 1.52 -25.21
C ASN A 349 -10.66 1.98 -23.89
N ILE A 350 -11.07 3.24 -23.82
CA ILE A 350 -11.69 3.84 -22.64
C ILE A 350 -13.17 4.06 -22.93
N LEU A 351 -14.02 3.46 -22.11
CA LEU A 351 -15.43 3.75 -22.03
C LEU A 351 -15.68 4.46 -20.70
N ARG A 352 -16.37 5.59 -20.72
CA ARG A 352 -16.64 6.39 -19.52
C ARG A 352 -18.10 6.78 -19.46
N ALA A 353 -18.79 6.43 -18.37
CA ALA A 353 -20.09 7.01 -18.04
C ALA A 353 -19.88 8.46 -17.61
N PRO A 354 -20.49 9.46 -18.30
CA PRO A 354 -20.37 10.87 -17.95
C PRO A 354 -20.54 11.17 -16.46
N ASP A 355 -21.56 10.55 -15.84
CA ASP A 355 -21.99 10.87 -14.47
C ASP A 355 -21.16 10.17 -13.38
N TYR A 356 -20.49 9.05 -13.70
CA TYR A 356 -19.81 8.24 -12.68
C TYR A 356 -18.30 8.10 -12.91
N GLY A 357 -17.88 7.61 -14.07
CA GLY A 357 -16.46 7.37 -14.33
C GLY A 357 -16.18 6.25 -15.34
N PRO A 358 -14.93 5.75 -15.38
CA PRO A 358 -14.53 4.70 -16.31
C PRO A 358 -15.31 3.40 -16.08
N VAL A 359 -15.79 2.81 -17.16
CA VAL A 359 -16.41 1.48 -17.17
C VAL A 359 -15.29 0.44 -17.27
N TYR A 360 -15.30 -0.53 -16.36
CA TYR A 360 -14.22 -1.54 -16.26
C TYR A 360 -14.72 -2.98 -16.39
N ALA A 361 -16.02 -3.22 -16.26
CA ALA A 361 -16.62 -4.54 -16.36
C ALA A 361 -18.07 -4.47 -16.85
N THR A 362 -18.62 -5.62 -17.22
CA THR A 362 -20.05 -5.82 -17.48
C THR A 362 -20.54 -7.07 -16.73
N ALA A 363 -21.83 -7.14 -16.42
CA ALA A 363 -22.46 -8.26 -15.74
C ALA A 363 -23.93 -8.38 -16.15
N THR A 364 -24.70 -9.23 -15.48
CA THR A 364 -26.17 -9.23 -15.55
C THR A 364 -26.79 -9.10 -14.16
N VAL A 365 -27.98 -8.51 -14.10
CA VAL A 365 -28.83 -8.48 -12.88
C VAL A 365 -30.21 -8.97 -13.30
N ASP A 366 -30.65 -10.09 -12.73
CA ASP A 366 -31.89 -10.77 -13.15
C ASP A 366 -31.91 -11.08 -14.67
N GLY A 367 -30.74 -11.36 -15.25
CA GLY A 367 -30.54 -11.59 -16.68
C GLY A 367 -30.50 -10.34 -17.56
N GLU A 368 -30.73 -9.14 -17.02
CA GLU A 368 -30.63 -7.88 -17.76
C GLU A 368 -29.17 -7.39 -17.82
N PRO A 369 -28.66 -6.94 -18.98
CA PRO A 369 -27.27 -6.54 -19.13
C PRO A 369 -26.96 -5.23 -18.42
N VAL A 370 -25.86 -5.22 -17.65
CA VAL A 370 -25.37 -4.04 -16.93
C VAL A 370 -23.88 -3.82 -17.18
N ALA A 371 -23.43 -2.57 -17.03
CA ALA A 371 -22.02 -2.19 -16.98
C ALA A 371 -21.65 -1.74 -15.57
N LEU A 372 -20.37 -1.90 -15.19
CA LEU A 372 -19.85 -1.46 -13.89
C LEU A 372 -18.84 -0.34 -14.12
N ALA A 373 -19.04 0.78 -13.44
CA ALA A 373 -18.18 1.96 -13.49
C ALA A 373 -17.58 2.29 -12.12
N ILE A 374 -16.36 2.80 -12.12
CA ILE A 374 -15.67 3.27 -10.91
C ILE A 374 -15.98 4.76 -10.72
N GLN A 375 -16.66 5.12 -9.64
CA GLN A 375 -16.85 6.50 -9.23
C GLN A 375 -15.87 6.85 -8.11
N ARG A 376 -14.98 7.82 -8.34
CA ARG A 376 -13.98 8.28 -7.37
C ARG A 376 -14.22 9.74 -7.02
N SER A 377 -14.35 10.06 -5.73
CA SER A 377 -14.65 11.42 -5.29
C SER A 377 -13.55 12.44 -5.62
N SER A 378 -12.29 12.02 -5.60
CA SER A 378 -11.13 12.87 -5.88
C SER A 378 -10.76 12.99 -7.35
N PHE A 379 -11.56 12.42 -8.26
CA PHE A 379 -11.32 12.51 -9.70
C PHE A 379 -11.34 13.97 -10.15
N PHE A 380 -10.31 14.39 -10.90
CA PHE A 380 -10.01 15.78 -11.29
C PHE A 380 -9.67 16.75 -10.15
N GLY A 381 -9.74 16.31 -8.89
CA GLY A 381 -9.37 17.11 -7.72
C GLY A 381 -7.94 16.87 -7.23
N GLU A 382 -7.16 16.00 -7.87
CA GLU A 382 -5.87 15.57 -7.34
C GLU A 382 -4.87 16.74 -7.21
N ALA A 383 -4.84 17.64 -8.21
CA ALA A 383 -3.98 18.80 -8.21
C ALA A 383 -4.39 19.90 -7.21
N ASP A 384 -5.62 19.89 -6.69
CA ASP A 384 -6.08 20.90 -5.72
C ASP A 384 -5.35 20.79 -4.38
N SER A 385 -4.86 19.60 -4.03
CA SER A 385 -4.03 19.36 -2.82
C SER A 385 -2.75 20.21 -2.78
N VAL A 386 -2.27 20.68 -3.93
CA VAL A 386 -1.10 21.57 -4.02
C VAL A 386 -1.31 22.88 -3.25
N LYS A 387 -2.56 23.35 -3.10
CA LYS A 387 -2.87 24.58 -2.36
C LYS A 387 -2.50 24.47 -0.88
N ALA A 388 -2.73 23.32 -0.26
CA ALA A 388 -2.37 23.07 1.14
C ALA A 388 -0.85 23.15 1.33
N PHE A 389 -0.05 22.50 0.48
CA PHE A 389 1.42 22.56 0.57
C PHE A 389 1.98 23.96 0.31
N LEU A 390 1.34 24.76 -0.55
CA LEU A 390 1.70 26.17 -0.71
C LEU A 390 1.40 26.97 0.57
N ALA A 391 0.28 26.70 1.25
CA ALA A 391 -0.09 27.37 2.50
C ALA A 391 0.88 27.01 3.64
N VAL A 392 1.17 25.72 3.80
CA VAL A 392 2.22 25.19 4.68
C VAL A 392 3.54 25.89 4.39
N GLY A 393 3.92 25.97 3.11
CA GLY A 393 5.15 26.61 2.71
C GLY A 393 5.25 28.09 3.06
N ARG A 394 4.10 28.78 3.13
CA ARG A 394 3.96 30.18 3.55
C ARG A 394 3.75 30.35 5.05
N ASN A 395 3.94 29.29 5.84
CA ASN A 395 3.77 29.28 7.29
C ASN A 395 2.33 29.63 7.73
N ALA A 396 1.33 29.17 6.98
CA ALA A 396 -0.08 29.31 7.36
C ALA A 396 -0.50 28.36 8.50
N VAL A 397 0.29 27.30 8.73
CA VAL A 397 0.09 26.37 9.84
C VAL A 397 0.91 26.84 11.03
N ALA A 398 0.23 27.17 12.12
CA ALA A 398 0.81 27.74 13.34
C ALA A 398 0.55 26.86 14.58
N ASP A 399 -0.53 26.08 14.56
CA ASP A 399 -1.03 25.29 15.67
C ASP A 399 -1.87 24.10 15.13
N PRO A 400 -2.35 23.19 15.99
CA PRO A 400 -3.21 22.09 15.55
C PRO A 400 -4.48 22.52 14.81
N ASP A 401 -5.12 23.63 15.20
CA ASP A 401 -6.38 24.06 14.56
C ASP A 401 -6.15 24.51 13.11
N THR A 402 -5.14 25.36 12.88
CA THR A 402 -4.74 25.77 11.53
C THR A 402 -4.15 24.61 10.72
N PHE A 403 -3.54 23.62 11.37
CA PHE A 403 -3.14 22.36 10.73
C PHE A 403 -4.37 21.60 10.21
N PHE A 404 -5.40 21.42 11.03
CA PHE A 404 -6.64 20.74 10.62
C PHE A 404 -7.31 21.47 9.45
N GLU A 405 -7.44 22.80 9.53
CA GLU A 405 -8.01 23.61 8.45
C GLU A 405 -7.22 23.46 7.14
N VAL A 406 -5.90 23.67 7.16
CA VAL A 406 -5.08 23.63 5.94
C VAL A 406 -5.04 22.23 5.31
N PHE A 407 -4.92 21.18 6.13
CA PHE A 407 -4.86 19.80 5.63
C PHE A 407 -6.22 19.23 5.23
N ASN A 408 -7.33 19.84 5.67
CA ASN A 408 -8.65 19.58 5.09
C ASN A 408 -8.70 19.90 3.59
N GLY A 409 -7.78 20.72 3.06
CA GLY A 409 -7.66 20.99 1.63
C GLY A 409 -7.02 19.87 0.81
N ILE A 410 -6.59 18.77 1.43
CA ILE A 410 -6.02 17.61 0.73
C ILE A 410 -7.16 16.69 0.25
N THR A 411 -7.19 16.44 -1.06
CA THR A 411 -8.27 15.71 -1.74
C THR A 411 -8.13 14.20 -1.71
N GLY A 412 -6.94 13.69 -1.37
CA GLY A 412 -6.62 12.27 -1.31
C GLY A 412 -6.68 11.72 0.11
N THR A 413 -6.80 10.39 0.25
CA THR A 413 -6.89 9.71 1.55
C THR A 413 -5.53 9.59 2.26
N PHE A 414 -5.30 10.41 3.28
CA PHE A 414 -4.06 10.39 4.08
C PHE A 414 -4.30 10.62 5.56
N ASN A 415 -3.48 9.96 6.38
CA ASN A 415 -3.27 10.25 7.79
C ASN A 415 -2.12 11.27 7.90
N TRP A 416 -2.41 12.50 8.30
CA TRP A 416 -1.44 13.55 8.53
C TRP A 416 -1.05 13.65 9.99
N LEU A 417 0.25 13.70 10.25
CA LEU A 417 0.82 13.85 11.57
C LEU A 417 1.54 15.19 11.65
N TYR A 418 1.38 15.88 12.77
CA TYR A 418 1.90 17.23 13.01
C TYR A 418 2.65 17.31 14.34
N VAL A 419 3.72 18.11 14.35
CA VAL A 419 4.45 18.46 15.56
C VAL A 419 4.96 19.91 15.50
N ASP A 420 4.76 20.65 16.59
CA ASP A 420 5.39 21.94 16.87
C ASP A 420 6.18 21.89 18.19
N SER A 421 6.56 23.04 18.77
CA SER A 421 7.37 23.08 20.00
C SER A 421 6.60 22.74 21.29
N GLU A 422 5.28 22.67 21.22
CA GLU A 422 4.35 22.44 22.32
C GLU A 422 3.38 21.27 22.04
N ASN A 423 2.94 21.07 20.80
CA ASN A 423 1.84 20.20 20.43
C ASN A 423 2.24 19.05 19.48
N ILE A 424 1.47 17.97 19.56
CA ILE A 424 1.36 16.94 18.53
C ILE A 424 -0.10 16.85 18.06
N ALA A 425 -0.33 16.58 16.78
CA ALA A 425 -1.68 16.41 16.25
C ALA A 425 -1.76 15.36 15.13
N TYR A 426 -2.97 14.81 14.97
CA TYR A 426 -3.34 13.83 13.96
C TYR A 426 -4.59 14.34 13.21
N PHE A 427 -4.58 14.19 11.89
CA PHE A 427 -5.71 14.52 11.02
C PHE A 427 -5.84 13.53 9.86
N ASN A 428 -7.03 13.00 9.62
CA ASN A 428 -7.34 12.19 8.45
C ASN A 428 -7.98 13.05 7.35
N SER A 429 -7.33 13.20 6.20
CA SER A 429 -7.84 13.98 5.05
C SER A 429 -8.40 13.06 3.96
N SER A 430 -9.50 13.45 3.34
CA SER A 430 -10.06 12.81 2.13
C SER A 430 -11.28 13.59 1.62
N LEU A 431 -11.72 13.29 0.39
CA LEU A 431 -13.03 13.73 -0.10
C LEU A 431 -14.08 12.66 0.22
N LEU A 432 -14.55 12.62 1.47
CA LEU A 432 -15.50 11.60 1.93
C LEU A 432 -16.91 11.87 1.36
N PRO A 433 -17.46 10.97 0.52
CA PRO A 433 -18.74 11.19 -0.12
C PRO A 433 -19.90 11.13 0.89
N ILE A 434 -20.95 11.91 0.63
CA ILE A 434 -22.24 11.79 1.33
C ILE A 434 -23.13 10.88 0.48
N ARG A 435 -23.20 9.60 0.86
CA ARG A 435 -23.95 8.55 0.14
C ARG A 435 -25.46 8.70 0.34
N ALA A 436 -26.24 8.21 -0.62
CA ALA A 436 -27.70 8.18 -0.53
C ALA A 436 -28.17 7.19 0.55
N ASP A 437 -29.39 7.40 1.07
CA ASP A 437 -30.04 6.41 1.93
C ASP A 437 -30.40 5.15 1.12
N GLY A 438 -30.49 3.99 1.79
CA GLY A 438 -30.90 2.73 1.15
C GLY A 438 -29.80 2.05 0.33
N ILE A 439 -28.53 2.38 0.57
CA ILE A 439 -27.35 1.68 0.03
C ILE A 439 -26.65 0.88 1.13
N HIS A 440 -25.91 -0.16 0.74
CA HIS A 440 -24.98 -0.87 1.62
C HIS A 440 -23.54 -0.62 1.14
N PRO A 441 -22.62 -0.07 1.96
CA PRO A 441 -21.29 0.37 1.50
C PRO A 441 -20.41 -0.74 0.93
N ASP A 442 -20.57 -1.97 1.40
CA ASP A 442 -19.78 -3.11 0.91
C ASP A 442 -20.32 -3.71 -0.41
N LEU A 443 -21.39 -3.15 -0.99
CA LEU A 443 -22.02 -3.66 -2.22
C LEU A 443 -22.11 -2.58 -3.30
N PRO A 444 -22.02 -2.97 -4.60
CA PRO A 444 -22.17 -2.03 -5.70
C PRO A 444 -23.52 -1.31 -5.64
N GLN A 445 -23.57 -0.07 -6.11
CA GLN A 445 -24.77 0.76 -6.05
C GLN A 445 -25.37 0.97 -7.45
N TRP A 446 -26.69 1.06 -7.55
CA TRP A 446 -27.33 1.44 -8.82
C TRP A 446 -26.87 2.82 -9.28
N GLY A 447 -26.51 2.92 -10.56
CA GLY A 447 -26.15 4.17 -11.24
C GLY A 447 -27.31 4.74 -12.05
N THR A 448 -28.52 4.77 -11.50
CA THR A 448 -29.74 5.26 -12.15
C THR A 448 -30.08 6.73 -11.87
N GLY A 449 -29.30 7.41 -11.03
CA GLY A 449 -29.57 8.77 -10.54
C GLY A 449 -30.24 8.83 -9.17
N GLU A 450 -31.02 7.81 -8.80
CA GLU A 450 -31.77 7.79 -7.52
C GLU A 450 -30.86 7.62 -6.29
N PHE A 451 -29.75 6.92 -6.45
CA PHE A 451 -28.79 6.58 -5.38
C PHE A 451 -27.45 7.32 -5.55
N ASP A 452 -27.46 8.42 -6.30
CA ASP A 452 -26.28 9.26 -6.47
C ASP A 452 -25.85 9.82 -5.12
N TRP A 453 -24.54 10.01 -4.95
CA TRP A 453 -24.04 10.81 -3.83
C TRP A 453 -24.72 12.19 -3.85
N GLN A 454 -24.86 12.82 -2.69
CA GLN A 454 -25.39 14.20 -2.62
C GLN A 454 -24.45 15.24 -3.27
N GLN A 455 -23.31 14.77 -3.80
CA GLN A 455 -22.36 15.51 -4.61
C GLN A 455 -22.81 15.56 -6.08
N THR A 456 -22.86 16.75 -6.68
CA THR A 456 -23.12 16.92 -8.12
C THR A 456 -21.96 17.57 -8.90
N ALA A 457 -20.78 17.76 -8.30
CA ALA A 457 -19.58 18.33 -8.96
C ALA A 457 -18.25 17.87 -8.30
N THR A 458 -17.15 17.86 -9.04
CA THR A 458 -15.79 17.48 -8.58
C THR A 458 -15.34 18.26 -7.33
N GLY A 459 -14.66 17.59 -6.39
CA GLY A 459 -14.16 18.20 -5.16
C GLY A 459 -13.06 19.24 -5.41
N THR A 460 -13.45 20.50 -5.64
CA THR A 460 -12.54 21.63 -5.73
C THR A 460 -12.44 22.31 -4.38
N ALA A 461 -11.23 22.35 -3.80
CA ALA A 461 -11.01 23.03 -2.52
C ALA A 461 -11.28 24.54 -2.67
N ASN A 462 -12.15 25.07 -1.81
CA ASN A 462 -12.41 26.50 -1.74
C ASN A 462 -11.26 27.24 -1.00
N PRO A 463 -11.26 28.59 -0.96
CA PRO A 463 -10.19 29.35 -0.29
C PRO A 463 -10.01 29.05 1.20
N ASP A 464 -11.04 28.53 1.85
CA ASP A 464 -11.07 28.17 3.28
C ASP A 464 -10.72 26.68 3.50
N PHE A 465 -10.16 26.01 2.47
CA PHE A 465 -9.78 24.60 2.49
C PHE A 465 -10.93 23.64 2.81
N SER A 466 -12.16 24.01 2.46
CA SER A 466 -13.34 23.14 2.58
C SER A 466 -13.90 22.74 1.20
N PHE A 467 -14.76 21.72 1.21
CA PHE A 467 -15.40 21.19 0.02
C PHE A 467 -16.92 21.17 0.18
N ASP A 468 -17.64 21.76 -0.76
CA ASP A 468 -19.09 21.70 -0.77
C ASP A 468 -19.57 20.28 -1.14
N ASN A 469 -20.60 19.79 -0.45
CA ASN A 469 -21.24 18.48 -0.69
C ASN A 469 -20.36 17.25 -0.38
N PHE A 470 -19.36 17.42 0.47
CA PHE A 470 -18.63 16.35 1.14
C PHE A 470 -18.82 16.46 2.65
N LEU A 471 -18.42 15.42 3.39
CA LEU A 471 -18.41 15.52 4.84
C LEU A 471 -17.49 16.67 5.29
N PRO A 472 -17.95 17.48 6.26
CA PRO A 472 -17.21 18.67 6.69
C PRO A 472 -16.05 18.31 7.62
N LEU A 473 -15.16 19.27 7.89
CA LEU A 473 -13.97 19.10 8.74
C LEU A 473 -14.28 18.39 10.06
N GLU A 474 -15.42 18.68 10.69
CA GLU A 474 -15.79 18.08 11.97
C GLU A 474 -16.03 16.57 11.92
N SER A 475 -16.31 16.03 10.73
CA SER A 475 -16.52 14.61 10.46
C SER A 475 -15.22 13.84 10.21
N HIS A 476 -14.09 14.52 10.04
CA HIS A 476 -12.80 13.87 9.81
C HIS A 476 -12.14 13.47 11.14
N PRO A 477 -11.64 12.22 11.26
CA PRO A 477 -10.84 11.78 12.40
C PRO A 477 -9.69 12.74 12.69
N ARG A 478 -9.68 13.31 13.89
CA ARG A 478 -8.66 14.27 14.31
C ARG A 478 -8.53 14.33 15.82
N GLU A 479 -7.31 14.59 16.29
CA GLU A 479 -7.02 14.79 17.70
C GLU A 479 -5.72 15.59 17.85
N ALA A 480 -5.66 16.45 18.87
CA ALA A 480 -4.43 17.13 19.29
C ALA A 480 -4.12 16.74 20.74
N ASN A 481 -2.85 16.51 21.03
CA ASN A 481 -2.33 16.18 22.36
C ASN A 481 -3.17 15.07 23.06
N PRO A 482 -3.13 13.84 22.53
CA PRO A 482 -3.97 12.75 22.99
C PRO A 482 -3.67 12.41 24.44
N SER A 483 -4.67 11.89 25.15
CA SER A 483 -4.54 11.58 26.58
C SER A 483 -3.47 10.52 26.89
N SER A 484 -3.20 9.65 25.91
CA SER A 484 -2.12 8.66 25.92
C SER A 484 -0.72 9.28 25.90
N GLY A 485 -0.58 10.54 25.48
CA GLY A 485 0.70 11.22 25.25
C GLY A 485 1.40 10.85 23.94
N TYR A 486 0.84 9.94 23.13
CA TYR A 486 1.45 9.48 21.89
C TYR A 486 0.46 9.39 20.73
N PHE A 487 0.97 9.61 19.52
CA PHE A 487 0.36 9.05 18.32
C PHE A 487 1.25 7.94 17.77
N VAL A 488 0.66 6.80 17.46
CA VAL A 488 1.29 5.71 16.71
C VAL A 488 0.42 5.45 15.49
N ASN A 489 1.04 5.52 14.32
CA ASN A 489 0.38 5.17 13.08
C ASN A 489 1.30 4.31 12.22
N TRP A 490 0.76 3.23 11.67
CA TRP A 490 1.41 2.45 10.62
C TRP A 490 0.42 1.96 9.58
N ASN A 491 -0.39 2.89 9.04
CA ASN A 491 -1.55 2.64 8.16
C ASN A 491 -2.72 1.91 8.83
N ASN A 492 -2.70 1.73 10.15
CA ASN A 492 -3.80 1.18 10.91
C ASN A 492 -5.04 2.08 10.87
N ALA A 493 -6.15 1.57 11.41
CA ALA A 493 -7.42 2.29 11.50
C ALA A 493 -7.27 3.67 12.16
N GLN A 494 -8.06 4.61 11.67
CA GLN A 494 -8.01 6.03 12.03
C GLN A 494 -8.50 6.22 13.46
N ALA A 495 -9.76 5.85 13.70
CA ALA A 495 -10.52 6.13 14.91
C ALA A 495 -11.56 5.04 15.19
N PRO A 496 -11.95 4.83 16.46
CA PRO A 496 -13.15 4.08 16.80
C PRO A 496 -14.39 4.63 16.06
N GLY A 497 -15.21 3.76 15.48
CA GLY A 497 -16.42 4.16 14.74
C GLY A 497 -16.19 4.55 13.27
N PHE A 498 -14.95 4.84 12.86
CA PHE A 498 -14.62 5.15 11.46
C PHE A 498 -14.32 3.83 10.72
N TRP A 499 -15.33 3.28 10.07
CA TRP A 499 -15.27 1.93 9.50
C TRP A 499 -14.27 1.79 8.33
N ALA A 500 -13.73 0.60 8.11
CA ALA A 500 -12.74 0.35 7.05
C ALA A 500 -13.40 0.33 5.66
N ASN A 501 -12.75 0.77 4.59
CA ASN A 501 -13.30 0.62 3.22
C ASN A 501 -13.56 -0.85 2.83
N ASP A 502 -14.39 -1.07 1.81
CA ASP A 502 -14.85 -2.39 1.33
C ASP A 502 -13.75 -3.41 0.98
N GLY A 503 -12.53 -2.94 0.64
CA GLY A 503 -11.37 -3.78 0.33
C GLY A 503 -10.45 -4.02 1.52
N GLN A 504 -10.65 -3.33 2.65
CA GLN A 504 -9.81 -3.41 3.83
C GLN A 504 -10.38 -4.40 4.86
N SER A 505 -9.82 -5.62 4.85
CA SER A 505 -10.23 -6.73 5.74
C SER A 505 -9.21 -7.07 6.83
N SER A 506 -8.12 -6.30 6.93
CA SER A 506 -7.02 -6.53 7.89
C SER A 506 -7.08 -5.63 9.12
N TYR A 507 -8.03 -4.68 9.19
CA TYR A 507 -8.27 -3.82 10.36
C TYR A 507 -8.94 -4.58 11.52
N GLY A 508 -8.24 -5.60 12.01
CA GLY A 508 -8.62 -6.37 13.19
C GLY A 508 -7.67 -6.17 14.36
N GLN A 509 -7.78 -7.05 15.36
CA GLN A 509 -7.01 -6.95 16.61
C GLN A 509 -5.49 -7.05 16.48
N VAL A 510 -4.97 -7.60 15.37
CA VAL A 510 -3.54 -7.67 15.09
C VAL A 510 -3.19 -6.74 13.94
N TYR A 511 -2.34 -5.76 14.22
CA TYR A 511 -1.81 -4.87 13.19
C TYR A 511 -0.39 -4.41 13.53
N ARG A 512 0.43 -4.21 12.49
CA ARG A 512 1.86 -3.89 12.64
C ARG A 512 2.18 -2.64 13.47
N SER A 513 1.26 -1.68 13.58
CA SER A 513 1.42 -0.49 14.42
C SER A 513 1.61 -0.82 15.90
N GLN A 514 1.07 -1.96 16.35
CA GLN A 514 1.24 -2.43 17.73
C GLN A 514 2.70 -2.71 18.06
N MET A 515 3.53 -3.12 17.09
CA MET A 515 4.96 -3.34 17.33
C MET A 515 5.64 -2.04 17.77
N LEU A 516 5.31 -0.90 17.13
CA LEU A 516 5.81 0.42 17.53
C LEU A 516 5.32 0.80 18.94
N GLN A 517 4.03 0.63 19.20
CA GLN A 517 3.43 0.95 20.50
C GLN A 517 4.05 0.13 21.64
N ALA A 518 4.29 -1.17 21.42
CA ALA A 518 4.89 -2.06 22.41
C ALA A 518 6.29 -1.60 22.83
N ARG A 519 7.12 -1.10 21.91
CA ARG A 519 8.47 -0.60 22.25
C ARG A 519 8.42 0.68 23.07
N LEU A 520 7.53 1.61 22.71
CA LEU A 520 7.35 2.85 23.48
C LEU A 520 6.93 2.52 24.93
N GLN A 521 5.94 1.65 25.09
CA GLN A 521 5.47 1.19 26.40
C GLN A 521 6.55 0.44 27.18
N ALA A 522 7.27 -0.48 26.54
CA ALA A 522 8.34 -1.25 27.17
C ALA A 522 9.47 -0.35 27.67
N PHE A 523 9.80 0.70 26.92
CA PHE A 523 10.78 1.70 27.35
C PHE A 523 10.31 2.46 28.60
N ARG A 524 9.05 2.93 28.63
CA ARG A 524 8.47 3.62 29.80
C ARG A 524 8.33 2.69 31.01
N ALA A 525 8.08 1.41 30.80
CA ALA A 525 7.95 0.41 31.86
C ALA A 525 9.26 0.07 32.58
N GLN A 526 10.42 0.56 32.11
CA GLN A 526 11.71 0.34 32.76
C GLN A 526 11.79 1.03 34.14
N ASP A 527 12.69 0.53 35.00
CA ASP A 527 12.91 1.07 36.33
C ASP A 527 13.19 2.59 36.30
N GLY A 528 12.45 3.33 37.13
CA GLY A 528 12.53 4.79 37.17
C GLY A 528 11.65 5.50 36.13
N ASN A 529 10.91 4.77 35.29
CA ASN A 529 9.98 5.29 34.27
C ASN A 529 10.64 6.38 33.40
N PRO A 530 11.68 6.04 32.61
CA PRO A 530 12.50 7.01 31.89
C PRO A 530 11.72 7.69 30.76
N LEU A 531 11.79 9.02 30.66
CA LEU A 531 11.13 9.79 29.59
C LEU A 531 11.85 9.58 28.25
N HIS A 532 11.12 9.68 27.14
CA HIS A 532 11.69 9.46 25.82
C HIS A 532 12.65 10.56 25.40
N THR A 533 13.68 10.14 24.66
CA THR A 533 14.61 10.99 23.92
C THR A 533 14.44 10.75 22.43
N ARG A 534 15.05 11.60 21.60
CA ARG A 534 15.13 11.35 20.15
C ARG A 534 15.75 9.99 19.86
N ALA A 535 16.77 9.58 20.63
CA ALA A 535 17.41 8.28 20.46
C ALA A 535 16.43 7.14 20.78
N SER A 536 15.76 7.16 21.94
CA SER A 536 14.82 6.07 22.30
C SER A 536 13.66 5.94 21.32
N MET A 537 13.18 7.06 20.75
CA MET A 537 12.13 7.03 19.74
C MET A 537 12.62 6.43 18.42
N VAL A 538 13.82 6.80 17.97
CA VAL A 538 14.42 6.17 16.78
C VAL A 538 14.65 4.68 17.00
N GLU A 539 15.16 4.27 18.17
CA GLU A 539 15.34 2.86 18.52
C GLU A 539 14.02 2.09 18.51
N ALA A 540 12.93 2.66 19.03
CA ALA A 540 11.61 2.01 18.98
C ALA A 540 11.16 1.69 17.55
N MET A 541 11.43 2.59 16.60
CA MET A 541 11.13 2.37 15.18
C MET A 541 12.07 1.35 14.53
N ILE A 542 13.37 1.38 14.85
CA ILE A 542 14.35 0.40 14.32
C ILE A 542 14.00 -1.01 14.81
N ASP A 543 13.72 -1.15 16.10
CA ASP A 543 13.41 -2.44 16.72
C ASP A 543 12.11 -3.02 16.14
N ALA A 544 11.03 -2.24 16.10
CA ALA A 544 9.78 -2.64 15.43
C ALA A 544 9.99 -2.96 13.94
N GLY A 545 10.84 -2.19 13.25
CA GLY A 545 11.16 -2.38 11.83
C GLY A 545 11.90 -3.67 11.52
N THR A 546 12.47 -4.34 12.53
CA THR A 546 13.17 -5.63 12.38
C THR A 546 12.43 -6.78 13.07
N THR A 547 11.18 -6.57 13.46
CA THR A 547 10.38 -7.58 14.17
C THR A 547 9.42 -8.30 13.21
N ASP A 548 9.25 -9.61 13.40
CA ASP A 548 8.23 -10.41 12.75
C ASP A 548 6.90 -10.36 13.53
N LEU A 549 5.85 -9.83 12.90
CA LEU A 549 4.54 -9.68 13.54
C LEU A 549 3.94 -11.02 13.95
N ARG A 550 4.21 -12.12 13.22
CA ARG A 550 3.65 -13.44 13.56
C ARG A 550 4.25 -13.94 14.86
N GLY A 551 5.56 -13.77 15.01
CA GLY A 551 6.26 -14.11 16.24
C GLY A 551 5.72 -13.34 17.44
N GLU A 552 5.60 -12.02 17.32
CA GLU A 552 5.16 -11.16 18.42
C GLU A 552 3.66 -11.33 18.76
N ALA A 553 2.79 -11.31 17.76
CA ALA A 553 1.34 -11.23 17.98
C ALA A 553 0.63 -12.58 17.99
N ILE A 554 1.18 -13.62 17.35
CA ILE A 554 0.46 -14.90 17.14
C ILE A 554 1.02 -16.02 18.01
N LEU A 555 2.34 -16.22 18.01
CA LEU A 555 2.96 -17.37 18.67
C LEU A 555 2.68 -17.50 20.18
N PRO A 556 2.53 -16.42 20.97
CA PRO A 556 2.12 -16.56 22.37
C PRO A 556 0.85 -17.40 22.56
N GLN A 557 -0.15 -17.22 21.69
CA GLN A 557 -1.42 -17.97 21.78
C GLN A 557 -1.33 -19.36 21.19
N VAL A 558 -0.47 -19.55 20.18
CA VAL A 558 -0.11 -20.89 19.71
C VAL A 558 0.50 -21.71 20.85
N PHE A 559 1.43 -21.13 21.63
CA PHE A 559 2.02 -21.82 22.77
C PHE A 559 1.03 -22.08 23.90
N ALA A 560 0.10 -21.16 24.15
CA ALA A 560 -0.97 -21.35 25.13
C ALA A 560 -1.88 -22.54 24.75
N LEU A 561 -2.22 -22.69 23.46
CA LEU A 561 -3.03 -23.79 22.94
C LEU A 561 -2.28 -25.14 22.87
N LEU A 562 -1.00 -25.11 22.49
CA LEU A 562 -0.16 -26.31 22.52
C LEU A 562 -0.02 -26.85 23.94
N GLY A 563 0.10 -25.95 24.93
CA GLY A 563 0.15 -26.30 26.35
C GLY A 563 1.35 -27.17 26.70
N ASP A 564 1.10 -28.29 27.38
CA ASP A 564 2.11 -29.34 27.56
C ASP A 564 2.38 -30.02 26.22
N VAL A 565 3.66 -30.10 25.86
CA VAL A 565 4.16 -30.67 24.61
C VAL A 565 4.94 -31.97 24.84
N SER A 566 4.86 -32.54 26.05
CA SER A 566 5.53 -33.80 26.39
C SER A 566 5.04 -35.01 25.60
N ASP A 567 3.87 -34.90 24.96
CA ASP A 567 3.30 -35.86 24.02
C ASP A 567 3.90 -35.79 22.61
N LEU A 568 4.60 -34.70 22.27
CA LEU A 568 5.25 -34.51 20.97
C LEU A 568 6.59 -35.25 20.89
N GLY A 569 7.08 -35.47 19.67
CA GLY A 569 8.41 -36.01 19.41
C GLY A 569 9.52 -35.10 19.94
N ALA A 570 10.69 -35.68 20.27
CA ALA A 570 11.79 -34.94 20.87
C ALA A 570 12.29 -33.75 20.01
N PHE A 571 12.26 -33.89 18.67
CA PHE A 571 12.62 -32.80 17.77
C PHE A 571 11.53 -31.72 17.68
N GLU A 572 10.26 -32.09 17.65
CA GLU A 572 9.13 -31.15 17.71
C GLU A 572 9.20 -30.29 18.98
N GLN A 573 9.52 -30.90 20.13
CA GLN A 573 9.73 -30.16 21.39
C GLN A 573 10.90 -29.17 21.30
N GLN A 574 11.99 -29.52 20.61
CA GLN A 574 13.12 -28.62 20.39
C GLN A 574 12.72 -27.43 19.52
N VAL A 575 11.94 -27.66 18.46
CA VAL A 575 11.42 -26.59 17.60
C VAL A 575 10.48 -25.66 18.37
N VAL A 576 9.55 -26.21 19.16
CA VAL A 576 8.68 -25.38 20.00
C VAL A 576 9.50 -24.53 20.99
N GLN A 577 10.59 -25.08 21.55
CA GLN A 577 11.47 -24.31 22.43
C GLN A 577 12.24 -23.23 21.67
N LEU A 578 12.77 -23.52 20.47
CA LEU A 578 13.41 -22.55 19.59
C LEU A 578 12.50 -21.35 19.33
N MET A 579 11.24 -21.61 18.99
CA MET A 579 10.26 -20.54 18.72
C MET A 579 9.91 -19.75 19.99
N LYS A 580 9.80 -20.41 21.15
CA LYS A 580 9.59 -19.72 22.44
C LYS A 580 10.75 -18.80 22.80
N ASP A 581 11.98 -19.27 22.59
CA ASP A 581 13.19 -18.48 22.85
C ASP A 581 13.26 -17.28 21.89
N TRP A 582 12.98 -17.49 20.60
CA TRP A 582 12.95 -16.42 19.60
C TRP A 582 11.98 -15.29 19.97
N VAL A 583 10.76 -15.62 20.41
CA VAL A 583 9.71 -14.63 20.80
C VAL A 583 10.16 -13.68 21.91
N VAL A 584 11.11 -14.09 22.76
CA VAL A 584 11.64 -13.25 23.85
C VAL A 584 13.07 -12.78 23.62
N HIS A 585 13.72 -13.19 22.52
CA HIS A 585 15.11 -12.87 22.21
C HIS A 585 15.27 -11.46 21.59
N GLY A 586 14.91 -10.43 22.36
CA GLY A 586 15.13 -9.06 21.92
C GLY A 586 15.07 -8.01 23.05
N PRO A 587 15.21 -6.73 22.70
CA PRO A 587 15.29 -5.64 23.67
C PRO A 587 14.04 -5.60 24.55
N SER A 588 14.24 -5.45 25.86
CA SER A 588 13.14 -5.42 26.85
C SER A 588 12.21 -6.65 26.82
N GLY A 589 12.69 -7.79 26.30
CA GLY A 589 11.91 -9.03 26.20
C GLY A 589 10.95 -9.09 25.01
N LEU A 590 11.00 -8.10 24.11
CA LEU A 590 10.29 -8.11 22.83
C LEU A 590 11.24 -8.70 21.78
N GLY A 591 11.02 -9.95 21.38
CA GLY A 591 11.85 -10.69 20.43
C GLY A 591 11.25 -10.77 19.04
N SER A 592 11.34 -11.97 18.44
CA SER A 592 10.90 -12.25 17.08
C SER A 592 11.65 -11.46 16.02
N MET A 593 12.97 -11.31 16.21
CA MET A 593 13.80 -10.45 15.39
C MET A 593 14.20 -11.10 14.06
N ARG A 594 14.19 -10.31 12.98
CA ARG A 594 14.83 -10.51 11.68
C ARG A 594 15.95 -9.49 11.54
N ARG A 595 17.07 -9.73 12.22
CA ARG A 595 18.19 -8.78 12.26
C ARG A 595 19.54 -9.46 12.29
N ASP A 596 20.55 -8.71 11.92
CA ASP A 596 21.95 -9.10 11.93
C ASP A 596 22.80 -7.96 12.53
N ARG A 597 22.95 -7.93 13.86
CA ARG A 597 23.74 -6.86 14.54
C ARG A 597 25.24 -7.14 14.55
N ASP A 598 25.62 -8.41 14.55
CA ASP A 598 27.01 -8.87 14.72
C ASP A 598 27.63 -9.41 13.43
N GLY A 599 26.91 -9.34 12.31
CA GLY A 599 27.34 -9.83 11.00
C GLY A 599 28.54 -9.06 10.42
N PRO A 600 29.17 -9.62 9.39
CA PRO A 600 30.39 -9.07 8.79
C PRO A 600 30.17 -7.72 8.05
N GLY A 601 28.94 -7.22 7.96
CA GLY A 601 28.57 -5.94 7.34
C GLY A 601 27.81 -6.12 6.02
N LEU A 602 27.85 -5.11 5.14
CA LEU A 602 27.08 -5.02 3.88
C LEU A 602 27.48 -6.03 2.78
N ASP A 603 28.20 -7.11 3.11
CA ASP A 603 28.47 -8.17 2.15
C ASP A 603 27.23 -9.05 2.02
N THR A 604 26.48 -8.82 0.94
CA THR A 604 25.19 -9.47 0.67
C THR A 604 25.28 -10.99 0.53
N GLU A 605 26.47 -11.54 0.28
CA GLU A 605 26.72 -13.00 0.25
C GLU A 605 26.87 -13.59 1.67
N SER A 606 26.79 -12.76 2.71
CA SER A 606 27.03 -13.11 4.11
C SER A 606 26.00 -12.56 5.09
N LEU A 607 24.83 -12.12 4.60
CA LEU A 607 23.71 -11.73 5.45
C LEU A 607 23.20 -12.98 6.18
N VAL A 608 23.22 -12.95 7.51
CA VAL A 608 22.71 -14.06 8.32
C VAL A 608 21.98 -13.48 9.51
N TYR A 609 20.69 -13.78 9.67
CA TYR A 609 19.94 -13.39 10.85
C TYR A 609 20.49 -14.08 12.09
N GLU A 610 20.53 -13.34 13.21
CA GLU A 610 20.90 -13.87 14.53
C GLU A 610 20.07 -15.11 14.91
N ASP A 611 18.79 -15.09 14.52
CA ASP A 611 17.80 -16.12 14.79
C ASP A 611 17.37 -16.90 13.52
N HIS A 612 18.27 -17.03 12.54
CA HIS A 612 18.01 -17.63 11.20
C HIS A 612 17.09 -18.85 11.21
N ALA A 613 17.39 -19.87 12.01
CA ALA A 613 16.58 -21.10 12.08
C ALA A 613 15.13 -20.86 12.55
N ALA A 614 14.90 -19.92 13.48
CA ALA A 614 13.56 -19.60 13.93
C ALA A 614 12.77 -18.84 12.86
N VAL A 615 13.43 -17.93 12.15
CA VAL A 615 12.84 -17.16 11.05
C VAL A 615 12.46 -18.09 9.89
N ALA A 616 13.41 -18.93 9.43
CA ALA A 616 13.18 -19.94 8.39
C ALA A 616 12.02 -20.89 8.76
N PHE A 617 11.95 -21.30 10.03
CA PHE A 617 10.85 -22.13 10.51
C PHE A 617 9.51 -21.39 10.51
N MET A 618 9.46 -20.14 10.94
CA MET A 618 8.23 -19.34 10.92
C MET A 618 7.70 -19.15 9.50
N ASP A 619 8.58 -18.91 8.53
CA ASP A 619 8.22 -18.75 7.12
C ASP A 619 7.63 -20.04 6.53
N ALA A 620 8.27 -21.19 6.78
CA ALA A 620 7.70 -22.48 6.36
C ALA A 620 6.40 -22.84 7.11
N TRP A 621 6.27 -22.45 8.38
CA TRP A 621 5.16 -22.87 9.22
C TRP A 621 3.88 -22.08 8.98
N TRP A 622 3.98 -20.80 8.61
CA TRP A 622 2.81 -19.92 8.49
C TRP A 622 1.75 -20.46 7.51
N ASP A 623 2.17 -20.88 6.32
CA ASP A 623 1.26 -21.38 5.30
C ASP A 623 0.51 -22.63 5.78
N HIS A 624 1.23 -23.60 6.34
CA HIS A 624 0.62 -24.80 6.94
C HIS A 624 -0.29 -24.46 8.10
N MET A 625 0.07 -23.46 8.91
CA MET A 625 -0.75 -22.99 10.03
C MET A 625 -2.06 -22.42 9.52
N VAL A 626 -2.03 -21.54 8.52
CA VAL A 626 -3.24 -20.98 7.90
C VAL A 626 -4.12 -22.07 7.30
N ASP A 627 -3.55 -23.01 6.54
CA ASP A 627 -4.31 -24.10 5.92
C ASP A 627 -5.04 -24.99 6.94
N THR A 628 -4.44 -25.20 8.11
CA THR A 628 -4.99 -26.09 9.14
C THR A 628 -5.88 -25.36 10.15
N VAL A 629 -5.58 -24.09 10.45
CA VAL A 629 -6.30 -23.26 11.44
C VAL A 629 -7.48 -22.52 10.82
N LEU A 630 -7.38 -22.12 9.55
CA LEU A 630 -8.40 -21.34 8.83
C LEU A 630 -8.94 -22.04 7.56
N PRO A 631 -9.33 -23.33 7.62
CA PRO A 631 -9.79 -24.05 6.43
C PRO A 631 -11.04 -23.40 5.78
N GLN A 632 -11.87 -22.71 6.56
CA GLN A 632 -13.04 -21.96 6.06
C GLN A 632 -12.63 -20.78 5.16
N ILE A 633 -11.49 -20.14 5.41
CA ILE A 633 -10.98 -19.05 4.55
C ILE A 633 -10.28 -19.61 3.32
N THR A 634 -9.43 -20.64 3.49
CA THR A 634 -8.64 -21.20 2.38
C THR A 634 -9.50 -21.98 1.37
N ALA A 635 -10.75 -22.29 1.72
CA ALA A 635 -11.74 -22.85 0.80
C ALA A 635 -12.24 -21.84 -0.26
N VAL A 636 -12.26 -20.54 0.03
CA VAL A 636 -12.74 -19.48 -0.87
C VAL A 636 -11.65 -18.51 -1.33
N LYS A 637 -10.55 -18.40 -0.58
CA LYS A 637 -9.42 -17.53 -0.92
C LYS A 637 -8.14 -18.34 -1.05
N SER A 638 -7.39 -18.10 -2.11
CA SER A 638 -6.08 -18.72 -2.32
C SER A 638 -4.97 -17.95 -1.59
N GLY A 639 -3.86 -18.64 -1.32
CA GLY A 639 -2.68 -18.09 -0.67
C GLY A 639 -2.78 -18.03 0.86
N SER A 640 -1.65 -17.80 1.51
CA SER A 640 -1.54 -17.83 2.98
C SER A 640 -1.92 -16.53 3.68
N GLY A 641 -2.35 -15.52 2.91
CA GLY A 641 -2.60 -14.18 3.43
C GLY A 641 -1.41 -13.62 4.20
N HIS A 642 -0.19 -13.95 3.78
CA HIS A 642 1.03 -13.42 4.35
C HIS A 642 1.52 -12.22 3.54
N ASN A 643 1.46 -11.02 4.11
CA ASN A 643 2.24 -9.90 3.56
C ASN A 643 3.68 -10.02 4.06
N ALA A 644 4.46 -10.84 3.35
CA ALA A 644 5.80 -11.26 3.72
C ALA A 644 6.84 -10.12 3.65
N PRO A 645 7.92 -10.22 4.44
CA PRO A 645 9.20 -9.57 4.16
C PRO A 645 9.66 -9.77 2.70
N GLY A 646 10.48 -8.84 2.19
CA GLY A 646 10.94 -8.88 0.80
C GLY A 646 11.49 -7.55 0.28
N GLY A 647 11.89 -7.57 -0.99
CA GLY A 647 12.63 -6.50 -1.67
C GLY A 647 12.05 -5.08 -1.59
N GLY A 648 10.72 -4.95 -1.48
CA GLY A 648 10.05 -3.65 -1.35
C GLY A 648 10.23 -2.96 0.00
N GLY A 649 10.73 -3.67 1.02
CA GLY A 649 11.05 -3.11 2.35
C GLY A 649 9.83 -2.72 3.19
N SER A 650 8.71 -3.42 3.00
CA SER A 650 7.55 -3.36 3.89
C SER A 650 6.90 -4.74 4.01
N ALA A 651 6.36 -5.02 5.18
CA ALA A 651 5.64 -6.25 5.47
C ALA A 651 4.53 -6.02 6.51
N PHE A 652 3.72 -7.06 6.70
CA PHE A 652 2.70 -7.16 7.75
C PHE A 652 1.60 -6.09 7.73
N ASN A 653 1.38 -5.43 6.59
CA ASN A 653 0.36 -4.38 6.46
C ASN A 653 -1.05 -4.92 6.21
N GLY A 654 -1.16 -6.16 5.75
CA GLY A 654 -2.42 -6.83 5.51
C GLY A 654 -2.22 -8.34 5.50
N GLY A 655 -3.30 -9.09 5.60
CA GLY A 655 -3.23 -10.54 5.63
C GLY A 655 -4.11 -11.18 6.69
N TYR A 656 -3.81 -12.45 7.00
CA TYR A 656 -4.68 -13.27 7.85
C TYR A 656 -4.33 -13.26 9.34
N TYR A 657 -3.45 -12.36 9.79
CA TYR A 657 -2.96 -12.31 11.16
C TYR A 657 -4.09 -12.17 12.20
N SER A 658 -5.04 -11.26 11.97
CA SER A 658 -6.20 -11.07 12.86
C SER A 658 -7.17 -12.26 12.85
N TYR A 659 -7.35 -12.94 11.71
CA TYR A 659 -8.14 -14.17 11.65
C TYR A 659 -7.52 -15.25 12.51
N VAL A 660 -6.23 -15.56 12.28
CA VAL A 660 -5.51 -16.57 13.05
C VAL A 660 -5.57 -16.22 14.53
N ARG A 661 -5.19 -15.00 14.91
CA ARG A 661 -5.17 -14.61 16.32
C ARG A 661 -6.53 -14.78 16.99
N ARG A 662 -7.60 -14.32 16.34
CA ARG A 662 -8.93 -14.35 16.95
C ARG A 662 -9.49 -15.77 17.07
N VAL A 663 -9.30 -16.64 16.08
CA VAL A 663 -9.77 -18.03 16.22
C VAL A 663 -9.00 -18.79 17.31
N LEU A 664 -7.72 -18.48 17.53
CA LEU A 664 -6.95 -19.02 18.65
C LEU A 664 -7.48 -18.50 19.99
N ASP A 665 -7.74 -17.19 20.12
CA ASP A 665 -8.33 -16.59 21.31
C ASP A 665 -9.73 -17.15 21.60
N MET A 666 -10.54 -17.41 20.56
CA MET A 666 -11.85 -18.07 20.68
C MET A 666 -11.72 -19.51 21.19
N ALA A 667 -10.76 -20.29 20.66
CA ALA A 667 -10.50 -21.65 21.12
C ALA A 667 -10.02 -21.69 22.59
N LEU A 668 -9.32 -20.65 23.05
CA LEU A 668 -8.90 -20.45 24.44
C LEU A 668 -10.03 -19.89 25.34
N GLY A 669 -11.15 -19.45 24.77
CA GLY A 669 -12.24 -18.79 25.50
C GLY A 669 -11.87 -17.38 26.01
N GLN A 670 -10.98 -16.68 25.30
CA GLN A 670 -10.41 -15.39 25.69
C GLN A 670 -10.78 -14.23 24.75
N SER A 671 -11.44 -14.51 23.62
CA SER A 671 -11.81 -13.47 22.65
C SER A 671 -12.85 -12.49 23.22
N GLY A 672 -12.57 -11.18 23.12
CA GLY A 672 -13.50 -10.11 23.50
C GLY A 672 -14.59 -9.85 22.45
N ALA A 673 -14.29 -10.13 21.18
CA ALA A 673 -15.20 -9.99 20.05
C ALA A 673 -15.17 -11.25 19.16
N PRO A 674 -15.83 -12.37 19.54
CA PRO A 674 -15.76 -13.61 18.79
C PRO A 674 -16.41 -13.51 17.40
N TYR A 675 -15.87 -14.24 16.43
CA TYR A 675 -16.51 -14.46 15.13
C TYR A 675 -17.82 -15.25 15.27
N LEU A 676 -18.73 -15.07 14.31
CA LEU A 676 -20.03 -15.74 14.29
C LEU A 676 -19.95 -17.18 13.77
N GLN A 677 -19.20 -17.38 12.69
CA GLN A 677 -19.04 -18.67 12.00
C GLN A 677 -17.60 -19.14 11.92
N LEU A 678 -16.64 -18.23 11.71
CA LEU A 678 -15.23 -18.59 11.57
C LEU A 678 -14.67 -19.17 12.88
N LYS A 679 -14.06 -20.36 12.81
CA LYS A 679 -13.53 -21.11 13.96
C LYS A 679 -12.17 -21.72 13.65
N CYS A 680 -11.40 -21.97 14.71
CA CYS A 680 -10.11 -22.65 14.57
C CYS A 680 -10.34 -24.08 14.09
N ALA A 681 -9.72 -24.46 12.98
CA ALA A 681 -9.87 -25.77 12.35
C ALA A 681 -11.33 -26.13 12.03
N ASP A 682 -12.18 -25.12 11.78
CA ASP A 682 -13.64 -25.28 11.58
C ASP A 682 -14.33 -26.06 12.73
N SER A 683 -13.82 -25.89 13.96
CA SER A 683 -14.33 -26.61 15.13
C SER A 683 -14.43 -25.73 16.36
N ALA A 684 -15.47 -25.95 17.16
CA ALA A 684 -15.62 -25.34 18.48
C ALA A 684 -14.82 -26.09 19.58
N VAL A 685 -14.15 -27.19 19.22
CA VAL A 685 -13.42 -28.05 20.17
C VAL A 685 -11.95 -27.64 20.21
N VAL A 686 -11.49 -27.18 21.38
CA VAL A 686 -10.08 -26.74 21.58
C VAL A 686 -9.05 -27.81 21.20
N ALA A 687 -9.39 -29.10 21.38
CA ALA A 687 -8.52 -30.21 21.02
C ALA A 687 -8.28 -30.32 19.50
N ASP A 688 -9.27 -29.96 18.69
CA ASP A 688 -9.15 -29.96 17.23
C ASP A 688 -8.25 -28.81 16.77
N CYS A 689 -8.39 -27.64 17.40
CA CYS A 689 -7.50 -26.50 17.18
C CYS A 689 -6.04 -26.82 17.55
N ARG A 690 -5.81 -27.45 18.70
CA ARG A 690 -4.47 -27.94 19.07
C ARG A 690 -3.95 -28.96 18.06
N ALA A 691 -4.78 -29.89 17.61
CA ALA A 691 -4.37 -30.90 16.63
C ALA A 691 -3.97 -30.26 15.28
N ALA A 692 -4.70 -29.24 14.82
CA ALA A 692 -4.35 -28.46 13.63
C ALA A 692 -2.97 -27.78 13.75
N LEU A 693 -2.68 -27.16 14.91
CA LEU A 693 -1.36 -26.56 15.18
C LEU A 693 -0.23 -27.61 15.21
N VAL A 694 -0.47 -28.79 15.77
CA VAL A 694 0.51 -29.88 15.76
C VAL A 694 0.75 -30.40 14.34
N VAL A 695 -0.31 -30.57 13.56
CA VAL A 695 -0.20 -31.01 12.15
C VAL A 695 0.57 -29.99 11.31
N SER A 696 0.30 -28.70 11.46
CA SER A 696 1.06 -27.68 10.73
C SER A 696 2.53 -27.61 11.14
N LEU A 697 2.82 -27.73 12.44
CA LEU A 697 4.19 -27.82 12.96
C LEU A 697 4.94 -29.00 12.31
N GLN A 698 4.30 -30.17 12.26
CA GLN A 698 4.88 -31.37 11.68
C GLN A 698 5.14 -31.24 10.18
N ARG A 699 4.25 -30.57 9.44
CA ARG A 699 4.44 -30.31 8.00
C ARG A 699 5.63 -29.39 7.75
N ALA A 700 5.75 -28.29 8.50
CA ALA A 700 6.90 -27.39 8.39
C ALA A 700 8.24 -28.11 8.70
N ILE A 701 8.26 -28.93 9.76
CA ILE A 701 9.42 -29.80 10.08
C ILE A 701 9.72 -30.79 8.94
N THR A 702 8.68 -31.34 8.31
CA THR A 702 8.86 -32.29 7.20
C THR A 702 9.49 -31.61 5.99
N ASP A 703 9.06 -30.40 5.67
CA ASP A 703 9.55 -29.64 4.51
C ASP A 703 10.99 -29.18 4.70
N LEU A 704 11.34 -28.70 5.91
CA LEU A 704 12.67 -28.20 6.22
C LEU A 704 13.67 -29.31 6.62
N GLY A 705 13.18 -30.48 7.04
CA GLY A 705 14.00 -31.56 7.56
C GLY A 705 14.52 -31.30 8.99
N THR A 706 15.44 -32.13 9.49
CA THR A 706 15.87 -32.10 10.90
C THR A 706 17.17 -31.34 11.18
N ASP A 707 17.81 -30.79 10.16
CA ASP A 707 19.05 -30.02 10.30
C ASP A 707 18.75 -28.51 10.32
N MET A 708 18.51 -27.98 11.52
CA MET A 708 18.14 -26.57 11.73
C MET A 708 19.18 -25.58 11.17
N GLY A 709 20.46 -25.97 11.09
CA GLY A 709 21.51 -25.11 10.55
C GLY A 709 21.55 -25.04 9.02
N ALA A 710 20.73 -25.84 8.35
CA ALA A 710 20.61 -25.88 6.89
C ALA A 710 19.22 -25.43 6.40
N TRP A 711 18.35 -24.97 7.31
CA TRP A 711 17.03 -24.46 6.96
C TRP A 711 17.15 -23.14 6.20
N ASP A 712 16.58 -23.11 5.00
CA ASP A 712 16.51 -21.96 4.09
C ASP A 712 17.79 -21.09 4.03
N PRO A 713 18.82 -21.50 3.28
CA PRO A 713 20.05 -20.73 3.14
C PRO A 713 19.91 -19.48 2.27
N THR A 714 18.76 -19.24 1.62
CA THR A 714 18.53 -18.05 0.79
C THR A 714 17.65 -17.00 1.46
N LEU A 715 17.07 -17.32 2.62
CA LEU A 715 16.12 -16.48 3.38
C LEU A 715 16.49 -15.00 3.41
N GLU A 716 17.68 -14.65 3.90
CA GLU A 716 18.10 -13.26 4.04
C GLU A 716 18.27 -12.56 2.69
N ALA A 717 18.69 -13.29 1.65
CA ALA A 717 18.83 -12.75 0.30
C ALA A 717 17.47 -12.54 -0.37
N ASP A 718 16.49 -13.42 -0.09
CA ASP A 718 15.12 -13.33 -0.57
C ASP A 718 14.35 -12.19 0.13
N ASP A 719 14.62 -11.98 1.42
CA ASP A 719 14.09 -10.88 2.22
C ASP A 719 14.73 -9.52 1.86
N ALA A 720 16.00 -9.52 1.47
CA ALA A 720 16.82 -8.31 1.31
C ALA A 720 16.14 -7.24 0.45
N ILE A 721 16.18 -5.99 0.91
CA ILE A 721 15.69 -4.85 0.15
C ILE A 721 16.54 -4.70 -1.11
N ASN A 722 15.86 -4.71 -2.25
CA ASN A 722 16.46 -4.43 -3.55
C ASN A 722 16.00 -3.05 -4.03
N HIS A 723 16.90 -2.32 -4.67
CA HIS A 723 16.52 -1.05 -5.28
C HIS A 723 16.07 -1.33 -6.71
N THR A 724 14.80 -1.11 -6.99
CA THR A 724 14.28 -1.19 -8.35
C THR A 724 14.99 -0.12 -9.19
N ALA A 725 15.87 -0.57 -10.07
CA ALA A 725 16.57 0.32 -10.97
C ALA A 725 15.59 0.94 -11.97
N LEU A 726 15.40 2.25 -11.88
CA LEU A 726 14.74 3.07 -12.91
C LEU A 726 15.77 3.65 -13.89
N GLY A 727 17.03 3.65 -13.48
CA GLY A 727 18.18 4.08 -14.23
C GLY A 727 19.22 2.96 -14.43
N LEU A 728 20.43 3.35 -14.78
CA LEU A 728 21.63 2.51 -14.93
C LEU A 728 22.36 2.27 -13.61
N ALA A 729 21.96 2.95 -12.53
CA ALA A 729 22.52 2.76 -11.20
C ALA A 729 21.79 1.62 -10.49
N ASP A 730 22.53 0.57 -10.14
CA ASP A 730 22.03 -0.60 -9.42
C ASP A 730 22.83 -0.76 -8.12
N PRO A 731 22.38 -0.15 -7.00
CA PRO A 731 23.08 -0.29 -5.73
C PRO A 731 22.89 -1.71 -5.18
N PRO A 732 23.86 -2.22 -4.40
CA PRO A 732 23.73 -3.54 -3.80
C PRO A 732 22.49 -3.61 -2.89
N ASN A 733 21.93 -4.81 -2.76
CA ASN A 733 20.86 -5.08 -1.81
C ASN A 733 21.30 -4.72 -0.39
N ILE A 734 20.34 -4.35 0.45
CA ILE A 734 20.56 -4.09 1.87
C ILE A 734 19.72 -5.04 2.71
N HIS A 735 20.11 -5.26 3.97
CA HIS A 735 19.32 -6.09 4.89
C HIS A 735 17.86 -5.65 4.90
N TRP A 736 16.96 -6.64 4.99
CA TRP A 736 15.55 -6.36 5.16
C TRP A 736 15.30 -5.57 6.44
N GLN A 737 14.48 -4.54 6.31
CA GLN A 737 13.87 -3.81 7.40
C GLN A 737 12.50 -3.38 6.91
N ASN A 738 11.46 -3.54 7.73
CA ASN A 738 10.15 -2.94 7.53
C ASN A 738 10.23 -1.45 7.84
N ARG A 739 11.00 -0.70 7.03
CA ARG A 739 11.47 0.65 7.35
C ARG A 739 11.02 1.68 6.31
N PRO A 740 10.90 2.96 6.70
CA PRO A 740 10.91 4.09 5.77
C PRO A 740 11.98 4.05 4.68
N THR A 741 11.56 4.40 3.48
CA THR A 741 12.43 4.82 2.39
C THR A 741 13.15 6.14 2.74
N TRP A 742 12.48 7.03 3.46
CA TRP A 742 13.04 8.27 3.98
C TRP A 742 12.55 8.49 5.41
N GLN A 743 13.42 8.95 6.31
CA GLN A 743 13.09 9.13 7.73
C GLN A 743 13.44 10.53 8.20
N GLN A 744 12.53 11.17 8.91
CA GLN A 744 12.73 12.46 9.54
C GLN A 744 12.50 12.36 11.05
N VAL A 745 13.52 12.80 11.79
CA VAL A 745 13.47 12.91 13.25
C VAL A 745 13.46 14.39 13.60
N VAL A 746 12.38 14.84 14.25
CA VAL A 746 12.17 16.24 14.58
C VAL A 746 11.86 16.41 16.05
N GLN A 747 12.35 17.52 16.60
CA GLN A 747 12.10 17.99 17.95
C GLN A 747 12.12 19.51 17.88
N PRO A 748 11.01 20.16 17.50
CA PRO A 748 10.90 21.61 17.56
C PRO A 748 11.02 22.05 19.02
N VAL A 749 11.80 23.11 19.29
CA VAL A 749 12.10 23.57 20.67
C VAL A 749 11.64 25.00 20.94
N GLU A 750 11.28 25.74 19.90
CA GLU A 750 10.75 27.10 19.98
C GLU A 750 9.90 27.39 18.74
N ASN A 751 8.88 28.24 18.89
CA ASN A 751 8.18 28.86 17.79
C ASN A 751 8.89 30.19 17.49
N VAL A 752 9.56 30.28 16.34
CA VAL A 752 10.40 31.42 15.93
C VAL A 752 9.57 32.60 15.44
N LEU A 753 8.39 32.34 14.87
CA LEU A 753 7.51 33.40 14.32
C LEU A 753 6.36 33.82 15.24
N GLN A 754 6.02 33.00 16.24
CA GLN A 754 5.07 33.35 17.30
C GLN A 754 5.78 34.12 18.41
#